data_AF-A0A564WK84-F1
#
_entry.id   AF-A0A564WK84-F1
#
_cell.length_a   1.000
_cell.length_b   1.000
_cell.length_c   1.000
_cell.angle_alpha   90.00
_cell.angle_beta   90.00
_cell.angle_gamma   90.00
#
_symmetry.space_group_name_H-M   'P 1'
#
loop_
_entity.id
_entity.type
_entity.pdbx_description
1 polymer ?
#
loop_
_entity_poly.entity_id
_entity_poly.type
_entity_poly.pdbx_seq_one_letter_code
_entity_poly.pdbx_strand_id
1 'polypeptide(L)'
;MLMFPFEAESIAYTVCQYFGLDTSDYSFPYIAGWSDNLKMWELRTFMDAIRKTAGEFIKELEEKMKELETDRSERDGIQNEKETKIDMDTKAVELEQHEGLWHTVEEVEVEKEHFYLMEHNEYGASVAPVLVNGDGKVVAQDLENGLDQEAVKAIGEYLEEKEIAKKQEKVETSNASLFEEAEREAAYQIETTGQFFFIQETEEGYDYTFYDQEFQELDGGVYDTFDVTLQEAAKTLLLEEGAALTACRKIDSEMLQEQVERAEYFPQKSYEALKPLMESEENNVAFQSGYGYVMLQKISEGYECIIYDQAFREIGGQFYENITASKEDVFSQIFQEEGIGELPCEPFSYEELKKSVIEGEKKRLYEGELTPTSQIGIREEELLHGESRQNVEESVLCYAQAELEEAGYEEITLLAARVYGSRTRETLYREDSDLDVVLSYTGDIREDAFFNLLQENGMRIAGLKIVINPISLEKTGTLQEYIKRAEQYLDEKEAEKQGQIPQETLQEPRISFYAAECMEFPSMGEYYENLTLEEAVEKYKMIPADRIHGIKGIGFCLKDGSIYNGEYELMSGGKISKDLIDLVPHYKESPLVQKAMQDLERILAEKQRENTAEQTKAEGTMGRKVSVLKALKERKELLKKQEKKEEMSHTRKKEAEL
;
A
#
# COMPACT_ATOMS: atom_id res chain seq x y z
N MET A 1 -17.12 -0.49 16.26
CA MET A 1 -15.96 0.39 16.00
C MET A 1 -16.30 1.76 16.56
N LEU A 2 -15.51 2.28 17.50
CA LEU A 2 -15.67 3.64 18.01
C LEU A 2 -14.92 4.56 17.05
N MET A 3 -15.65 5.44 16.34
CA MET A 3 -15.06 6.40 15.40
C MET A 3 -14.50 7.59 16.19
N PHE A 4 -13.27 7.97 15.93
CA PHE A 4 -12.65 9.10 16.62
C PHE A 4 -13.22 10.43 16.11
N PRO A 5 -13.33 11.47 16.96
CA PRO A 5 -13.92 12.75 16.57
C PRO A 5 -13.22 13.45 15.40
N PHE A 6 -11.92 13.26 15.24
CA PHE A 6 -11.17 13.87 14.12
C PHE A 6 -11.41 13.12 12.80
N GLU A 7 -11.55 11.78 12.82
CA GLU A 7 -11.91 11.01 11.62
C GLU A 7 -13.27 11.46 11.08
N ALA A 8 -14.24 11.65 11.97
CA ALA A 8 -15.56 12.14 11.64
C ALA A 8 -15.54 13.51 10.96
N GLU A 9 -14.77 14.43 11.52
CA GLU A 9 -14.67 15.79 11.01
C GLU A 9 -13.95 15.82 9.66
N SER A 10 -12.89 15.02 9.49
CA SER A 10 -12.17 14.90 8.22
C SER A 10 -13.03 14.25 7.13
N ILE A 11 -13.83 13.23 7.45
CA ILE A 11 -14.79 12.63 6.51
C ILE A 11 -15.83 13.68 6.10
N ALA A 12 -16.40 14.41 7.06
CA ALA A 12 -17.40 15.44 6.79
C ALA A 12 -16.86 16.56 5.90
N TYR A 13 -15.65 17.06 6.18
CA TYR A 13 -14.98 18.07 5.36
C TYR A 13 -14.80 17.58 3.91
N THR A 14 -14.26 16.37 3.72
CA THR A 14 -14.01 15.79 2.39
C THR A 14 -15.29 15.62 1.58
N VAL A 15 -16.36 15.10 2.20
CA VAL A 15 -17.67 14.95 1.55
C VAL A 15 -18.26 16.33 1.20
N CYS A 16 -18.22 17.30 2.11
CA CYS A 16 -18.72 18.65 1.87
C CYS A 16 -17.97 19.35 0.73
N GLN A 17 -16.64 19.29 0.74
CA GLN A 17 -15.80 19.91 -0.28
C GLN A 17 -16.07 19.32 -1.68
N TYR A 18 -16.29 17.99 -1.77
CA TYR A 18 -16.65 17.32 -3.03
C TYR A 18 -17.92 17.90 -3.67
N PHE A 19 -18.92 18.24 -2.85
CA PHE A 19 -20.17 18.87 -3.31
C PHE A 19 -20.11 20.41 -3.35
N GLY A 20 -18.91 21.01 -3.26
CA GLY A 20 -18.70 22.46 -3.36
C GLY A 20 -19.09 23.26 -2.11
N LEU A 21 -19.15 22.62 -0.93
CA LEU A 21 -19.43 23.26 0.35
C LEU A 21 -18.14 23.46 1.15
N ASP A 22 -17.63 24.69 1.14
CA ASP A 22 -16.43 25.05 1.92
C ASP A 22 -16.75 25.10 3.43
N THR A 23 -16.07 24.24 4.18
CA THR A 23 -16.15 24.15 5.65
C THR A 23 -14.78 24.31 6.33
N SER A 24 -13.75 24.71 5.56
CA SER A 24 -12.35 24.77 5.98
C SER A 24 -12.12 25.62 7.24
N ASP A 25 -12.80 26.76 7.35
CA ASP A 25 -12.76 27.68 8.49
C ASP A 25 -13.10 27.02 9.84
N TYR A 26 -13.92 25.97 9.81
CA TYR A 26 -14.32 25.22 11.01
C TYR A 26 -13.53 23.93 11.18
N SER A 27 -13.35 23.16 10.11
CA SER A 27 -12.77 21.81 10.19
C SER A 27 -11.26 21.83 10.40
N PHE A 28 -10.51 22.77 9.81
CA PHE A 28 -9.04 22.78 9.94
C PHE A 28 -8.54 23.09 11.36
N PRO A 29 -9.06 24.10 12.08
CA PRO A 29 -8.67 24.34 13.47
C PRO A 29 -9.02 23.16 14.40
N TYR A 30 -10.12 22.47 14.12
CA TYR A 30 -10.55 21.30 14.88
C TYR A 30 -9.62 20.11 14.64
N ILE A 31 -9.33 19.78 13.37
CA ILE A 31 -8.43 18.68 13.00
C ILE A 31 -7.01 18.93 13.55
N ALA A 32 -6.49 20.15 13.41
CA ALA A 32 -5.17 20.53 13.94
C ALA A 32 -5.08 20.38 15.46
N GLY A 33 -6.14 20.72 16.20
CA GLY A 33 -6.18 20.56 17.66
C GLY A 33 -6.15 19.12 18.15
N TRP A 34 -6.48 18.15 17.29
CA TRP A 34 -6.46 16.72 17.61
C TRP A 34 -5.20 15.99 17.11
N SER A 35 -4.57 16.48 16.03
CA SER A 35 -3.40 15.83 15.41
C SER A 35 -2.07 16.10 16.11
N ASP A 36 -2.00 17.07 17.02
CA ASP A 36 -0.77 17.51 17.70
C ASP A 36 0.00 16.42 18.50
N ASN A 37 -0.64 15.28 18.81
CA ASN A 37 -0.03 14.18 19.59
C ASN A 37 0.01 12.82 18.86
N LEU A 38 -0.40 12.74 17.59
CA LEU A 38 -0.46 11.48 16.84
C LEU A 38 0.85 11.20 16.09
N LYS A 39 1.27 9.94 16.03
CA LYS A 39 2.46 9.52 15.26
C LYS A 39 2.11 9.37 13.78
N MET A 40 3.12 9.51 12.90
CA MET A 40 2.95 9.50 11.44
C MET A 40 2.27 8.23 10.88
N TRP A 41 2.50 7.07 11.50
CA TRP A 41 1.88 5.82 11.06
C TRP A 41 0.41 5.71 11.50
N GLU A 42 0.05 6.22 12.68
CA GLU A 42 -1.35 6.32 13.15
C GLU A 42 -2.13 7.26 12.22
N LEU A 43 -1.53 8.41 11.87
CA LEU A 43 -2.10 9.35 10.91
C LEU A 43 -2.38 8.69 9.56
N ARG A 44 -1.46 7.86 9.03
CA ARG A 44 -1.67 7.14 7.75
C ARG A 44 -2.83 6.16 7.82
N THR A 45 -2.91 5.36 8.88
CA THR A 45 -4.05 4.44 9.08
C THR A 45 -5.39 5.18 9.12
N PHE A 46 -5.41 6.33 9.79
CA PHE A 46 -6.60 7.17 9.82
C PHE A 46 -6.90 7.83 8.48
N MET A 47 -5.88 8.24 7.72
CA MET A 47 -6.07 8.80 6.38
C MET A 47 -6.69 7.81 5.40
N ASP A 48 -6.24 6.55 5.42
CA ASP A 48 -6.84 5.51 4.57
C ASP A 48 -8.30 5.20 4.98
N ALA A 49 -8.58 5.14 6.29
CA ALA A 49 -9.93 4.98 6.79
C ALA A 49 -10.85 6.15 6.41
N ILE A 50 -10.38 7.40 6.59
CA ILE A 50 -11.09 8.62 6.20
C ILE A 50 -11.35 8.63 4.69
N ARG A 51 -10.35 8.32 3.86
CA ARG A 51 -10.48 8.28 2.39
C ARG A 51 -11.53 7.27 1.97
N LYS A 52 -11.46 6.04 2.49
CA LYS A 52 -12.39 4.97 2.15
C LYS A 52 -13.82 5.32 2.56
N THR A 53 -14.02 5.74 3.82
CA THR A 53 -15.36 6.05 4.33
C THR A 53 -15.95 7.29 3.64
N ALA A 54 -15.17 8.34 3.39
CA ALA A 54 -15.64 9.50 2.63
C ALA A 54 -16.03 9.11 1.19
N GLY A 55 -15.23 8.26 0.52
CA GLY A 55 -15.54 7.74 -0.80
C GLY A 55 -16.84 6.93 -0.85
N GLU A 56 -17.09 6.09 0.17
CA GLU A 56 -18.36 5.35 0.30
C GLU A 56 -19.55 6.32 0.46
N PHE A 57 -19.44 7.35 1.29
CA PHE A 57 -20.49 8.38 1.46
C PHE A 57 -20.75 9.18 0.18
N ILE A 58 -19.70 9.60 -0.53
CA ILE A 58 -19.83 10.33 -1.79
C ILE A 58 -20.59 9.48 -2.79
N LYS A 59 -20.17 8.21 -2.98
CA LYS A 59 -20.82 7.28 -3.91
C LYS A 59 -22.29 7.06 -3.58
N GLU A 60 -22.63 6.81 -2.31
CA GLU A 60 -24.03 6.65 -1.89
C GLU A 60 -24.89 7.90 -2.15
N LEU A 61 -24.32 9.09 -1.92
CA LEU A 61 -24.99 10.36 -2.17
C LEU A 61 -25.19 10.64 -3.67
N GLU A 62 -24.19 10.35 -4.50
CA GLU A 62 -24.29 10.47 -5.96
C GLU A 62 -25.36 9.53 -6.53
N GLU A 63 -25.38 8.27 -6.09
CA GLU A 63 -26.41 7.30 -6.47
C GLU A 63 -27.80 7.81 -6.10
N LYS A 64 -27.96 8.38 -4.89
CA LYS A 64 -29.23 8.97 -4.44
C LYS A 64 -29.63 10.22 -5.21
N MET A 65 -28.68 11.08 -5.55
CA MET A 65 -28.94 12.27 -6.37
C MET A 65 -29.39 11.87 -7.78
N LYS A 66 -28.74 10.88 -8.39
CA LYS A 66 -29.10 10.35 -9.70
C LYS A 66 -30.46 9.65 -9.70
N GLU A 67 -30.80 8.89 -8.66
CA GLU A 67 -32.15 8.35 -8.46
C GLU A 67 -33.19 9.46 -8.40
N LEU A 68 -32.93 10.54 -7.65
CA LEU A 68 -33.84 11.69 -7.53
C LEU A 68 -34.00 12.47 -8.84
N GLU A 69 -32.93 12.60 -9.63
CA GLU A 69 -32.96 13.21 -10.97
C GLU A 69 -33.71 12.34 -11.98
N THR A 70 -33.58 11.02 -11.88
CA THR A 70 -34.31 10.06 -12.72
C THR A 70 -35.80 10.07 -12.35
N ASP A 71 -36.15 10.03 -11.06
CA ASP A 71 -37.53 10.16 -10.57
C ASP A 71 -38.17 11.49 -10.99
N ARG A 72 -37.38 12.57 -11.03
CA ARG A 72 -37.83 13.89 -11.48
C ARG A 72 -38.02 13.91 -13.01
N SER A 73 -37.09 13.33 -13.77
CA SER A 73 -37.20 13.20 -15.23
C SER A 73 -38.34 12.27 -15.66
N GLU A 74 -38.63 11.21 -14.91
CA GLU A 74 -39.76 10.32 -15.15
C GLU A 74 -41.10 10.99 -14.80
N ARG A 75 -41.15 11.81 -13.73
CA ARG A 75 -42.33 12.65 -13.42
C ARG A 75 -42.59 13.70 -14.50
N ASP A 76 -41.54 14.33 -15.02
CA ASP A 76 -41.63 15.32 -16.09
C ASP A 76 -41.94 14.64 -17.45
N GLY A 77 -41.47 13.39 -17.67
CA GLY A 77 -41.76 12.58 -18.86
C GLY A 77 -43.20 12.02 -18.92
N ILE A 78 -43.79 11.65 -17.78
CA ILE A 78 -45.19 11.18 -17.72
C ILE A 78 -46.20 12.30 -18.07
N GLN A 79 -45.80 13.58 -17.97
CA GLN A 79 -46.65 14.71 -18.41
C GLN A 79 -46.67 14.89 -19.94
N ASN A 80 -45.69 14.36 -20.69
CA ASN A 80 -45.57 14.56 -22.14
C ASN A 80 -46.09 13.38 -23.01
N GLU A 81 -46.53 12.25 -22.46
CA GLU A 81 -46.96 11.06 -23.22
C GLU A 81 -48.49 10.89 -23.45
N LYS A 82 -49.27 11.98 -23.46
CA LYS A 82 -50.70 11.96 -23.84
C LYS A 82 -51.04 12.87 -25.03
N GLU A 83 -50.28 12.80 -26.11
CA GLU A 83 -50.76 13.34 -27.40
C GLU A 83 -51.77 12.37 -28.04
N THR A 84 -53.04 12.77 -28.06
CA THR A 84 -54.13 12.03 -28.69
C THR A 84 -54.26 12.49 -30.14
N LYS A 85 -53.97 11.63 -31.12
CA LYS A 85 -54.18 11.97 -32.54
C LYS A 85 -55.66 12.22 -32.83
N ILE A 86 -55.95 13.33 -33.51
CA ILE A 86 -57.30 13.75 -33.87
C ILE A 86 -57.67 13.19 -35.25
N ASP A 87 -58.87 12.61 -35.32
CA ASP A 87 -59.51 12.15 -36.55
C ASP A 87 -61.02 12.42 -36.50
N MET A 88 -61.75 12.17 -37.60
CA MET A 88 -63.20 12.40 -37.68
C MET A 88 -64.05 11.59 -36.68
N ASP A 89 -63.51 10.54 -36.06
CA ASP A 89 -64.19 9.71 -35.07
C ASP A 89 -63.90 10.17 -33.62
N THR A 90 -63.16 11.27 -33.45
CA THR A 90 -62.76 11.83 -32.16
C THR A 90 -63.95 12.47 -31.45
N LYS A 91 -64.35 11.88 -30.32
CA LYS A 91 -65.60 12.23 -29.60
C LYS A 91 -65.41 12.99 -28.29
N ALA A 92 -64.22 12.95 -27.72
CA ALA A 92 -63.93 13.59 -26.43
C ALA A 92 -62.41 13.73 -26.28
N VAL A 93 -61.90 14.92 -26.55
CA VAL A 93 -60.49 15.28 -26.36
C VAL A 93 -60.40 16.61 -25.62
N GLU A 94 -59.39 16.77 -24.77
CA GLU A 94 -59.05 18.06 -24.17
C GLU A 94 -58.12 18.81 -25.12
N LEU A 95 -58.37 20.09 -25.32
CA LEU A 95 -57.54 20.94 -26.19
C LEU A 95 -56.73 21.89 -25.32
N GLU A 96 -55.48 22.16 -25.73
CA GLU A 96 -54.62 23.09 -25.00
C GLU A 96 -55.29 24.45 -24.87
N GLN A 97 -55.29 25.00 -23.65
CA GLN A 97 -55.89 26.31 -23.31
C GLN A 97 -57.41 26.43 -23.49
N HIS A 98 -58.12 25.34 -23.80
CA HIS A 98 -59.59 25.32 -23.87
C HIS A 98 -60.16 24.29 -22.89
N GLU A 99 -60.81 24.77 -21.83
CA GLU A 99 -61.46 23.90 -20.84
C GLU A 99 -62.60 23.09 -21.46
N GLY A 100 -62.69 21.82 -21.04
CA GLY A 100 -63.77 20.91 -21.44
C GLY A 100 -63.37 19.91 -22.52
N LEU A 101 -64.34 19.09 -22.92
CA LEU A 101 -64.15 18.01 -23.90
C LEU A 101 -64.74 18.42 -25.24
N TRP A 102 -63.97 18.15 -26.30
CA TRP A 102 -64.27 18.54 -27.66
C TRP A 102 -64.39 17.32 -28.57
N HIS A 103 -65.15 17.47 -29.64
CA HIS A 103 -65.34 16.45 -30.68
C HIS A 103 -65.22 17.05 -32.07
N THR A 104 -64.77 16.24 -33.03
CA THR A 104 -64.63 16.64 -34.42
C THR A 104 -65.99 16.76 -35.09
N VAL A 105 -66.24 17.90 -35.74
CA VAL A 105 -67.47 18.14 -36.50
C VAL A 105 -67.23 18.24 -37.99
N GLU A 106 -66.07 18.73 -38.41
CA GLU A 106 -65.73 18.91 -39.82
C GLU A 106 -64.22 18.74 -40.06
N GLU A 107 -63.85 18.29 -41.25
CA GLU A 107 -62.47 18.11 -41.69
C GLU A 107 -62.21 18.89 -42.97
N VAL A 108 -61.04 19.52 -43.04
CA VAL A 108 -60.55 20.16 -44.26
C VAL A 108 -59.13 19.70 -44.56
N GLU A 109 -58.91 19.29 -45.81
CA GLU A 109 -57.59 18.95 -46.31
C GLU A 109 -57.01 20.14 -47.06
N VAL A 110 -55.87 20.65 -46.60
CA VAL A 110 -55.13 21.75 -47.22
C VAL A 110 -53.68 21.31 -47.38
N GLU A 111 -53.14 21.39 -48.61
CA GLU A 111 -51.77 20.97 -48.94
C GLU A 111 -51.39 19.53 -48.50
N LYS A 112 -52.38 18.62 -48.49
CA LYS A 112 -52.28 17.21 -48.03
C LYS A 112 -52.11 17.03 -46.52
N GLU A 113 -52.33 18.07 -45.72
CA GLU A 113 -52.49 17.99 -44.27
C GLU A 113 -53.96 18.13 -43.90
N HIS A 114 -54.39 17.39 -42.87
CA HIS A 114 -55.76 17.37 -42.40
C HIS A 114 -55.92 18.26 -41.17
N PHE A 115 -56.95 19.09 -41.18
CA PHE A 115 -57.33 19.99 -40.09
C PHE A 115 -58.77 19.72 -39.70
N TYR A 116 -59.04 19.78 -38.40
CA TYR A 116 -60.32 19.38 -37.82
C TYR A 116 -60.94 20.54 -37.05
N LEU A 117 -62.20 20.83 -37.36
CA LEU A 117 -63.00 21.77 -36.59
C LEU A 117 -63.60 21.03 -35.39
N MET A 118 -63.40 21.60 -34.21
CA MET A 118 -63.74 21.02 -32.92
C MET A 118 -64.90 21.80 -32.30
N GLU A 119 -65.95 21.09 -31.88
CA GLU A 119 -67.08 21.67 -31.14
C GLU A 119 -67.10 21.15 -29.70
N HIS A 120 -67.46 22.00 -28.75
CA HIS A 120 -67.49 21.66 -27.33
C HIS A 120 -68.67 20.72 -27.00
N ASN A 121 -68.42 19.59 -26.34
CA ASN A 121 -69.42 18.55 -26.11
C ASN A 121 -70.62 19.00 -25.24
N GLU A 122 -70.38 19.82 -24.21
CA GLU A 122 -71.43 20.30 -23.31
C GLU A 122 -72.20 21.52 -23.84
N TYR A 123 -71.50 22.52 -24.39
CA TYR A 123 -72.08 23.80 -24.79
C TYR A 123 -72.44 23.89 -26.28
N GLY A 124 -71.96 22.94 -27.10
CA GLY A 124 -72.20 22.87 -28.54
C GLY A 124 -71.93 24.20 -29.25
N ALA A 125 -72.84 24.59 -30.14
CA ALA A 125 -72.84 25.87 -30.85
C ALA A 125 -72.95 27.14 -29.96
N SER A 126 -72.99 27.04 -28.63
CA SER A 126 -72.95 28.19 -27.73
C SER A 126 -71.53 28.72 -27.50
N VAL A 127 -70.52 27.96 -27.94
CA VAL A 127 -69.10 28.32 -27.91
C VAL A 127 -68.57 28.27 -29.34
N ALA A 128 -67.68 29.21 -29.68
CA ALA A 128 -67.07 29.23 -31.01
C ALA A 128 -66.22 27.96 -31.23
N PRO A 129 -66.36 27.29 -32.40
CA PRO A 129 -65.52 26.15 -32.75
C PRO A 129 -64.03 26.50 -32.80
N VAL A 130 -63.19 25.51 -32.51
CA VAL A 130 -61.71 25.64 -32.51
C VAL A 130 -61.16 24.77 -33.63
N LEU A 131 -60.18 25.27 -34.39
CA LEU A 131 -59.53 24.52 -35.46
C LEU A 131 -58.21 23.93 -34.97
N VAL A 132 -58.01 22.63 -35.18
CA VAL A 132 -56.80 21.91 -34.77
C VAL A 132 -56.20 21.13 -35.93
N ASN A 133 -54.90 20.79 -35.85
CA ASN A 133 -54.29 19.82 -36.77
C ASN A 133 -54.51 18.36 -36.28
N GLY A 134 -54.09 17.37 -37.06
CA GLY A 134 -54.19 15.95 -36.69
C GLY A 134 -53.45 15.53 -35.41
N ASP A 135 -52.56 16.36 -34.87
CA ASP A 135 -51.84 16.12 -33.61
C ASP A 135 -52.53 16.81 -32.42
N GLY A 136 -53.63 17.54 -32.64
CA GLY A 136 -54.41 18.22 -31.60
C GLY A 136 -53.93 19.64 -31.27
N LYS A 137 -52.94 20.17 -32.00
CA LYS A 137 -52.45 21.54 -31.83
C LYS A 137 -53.46 22.53 -32.41
N VAL A 138 -53.79 23.56 -31.63
CA VAL A 138 -54.71 24.63 -32.04
C VAL A 138 -54.07 25.49 -33.14
N VAL A 139 -54.75 25.58 -34.27
CA VAL A 139 -54.37 26.34 -35.47
C VAL A 139 -55.12 27.68 -35.51
N ALA A 140 -56.40 27.70 -35.11
CA ALA A 140 -57.20 28.91 -35.02
C ALA A 140 -58.29 28.78 -33.97
N GLN A 141 -58.71 29.91 -33.39
CA GLN A 141 -59.75 30.02 -32.37
C GLN A 141 -60.82 31.03 -32.81
N ASP A 142 -61.95 31.08 -32.09
CA ASP A 142 -63.05 32.04 -32.29
C ASP A 142 -63.69 32.01 -33.70
N LEU A 143 -63.79 30.82 -34.30
CA LEU A 143 -64.36 30.63 -35.65
C LEU A 143 -65.89 30.65 -35.63
N GLU A 144 -66.51 31.81 -35.34
CA GLU A 144 -67.97 31.96 -35.22
C GLU A 144 -68.75 31.52 -36.47
N ASN A 145 -68.10 31.49 -37.64
CA ASN A 145 -68.70 31.08 -38.93
C ASN A 145 -68.17 29.75 -39.48
N GLY A 146 -67.45 28.96 -38.67
CA GLY A 146 -66.89 27.66 -39.08
C GLY A 146 -65.72 27.78 -40.06
N LEU A 147 -65.59 26.83 -40.99
CA LEU A 147 -64.53 26.79 -42.01
C LEU A 147 -64.75 27.82 -43.14
N ASP A 148 -64.69 29.10 -42.80
CA ASP A 148 -64.84 30.21 -43.74
C ASP A 148 -63.48 30.70 -44.30
N GLN A 149 -63.49 31.85 -44.99
CA GLN A 149 -62.26 32.41 -45.57
C GLN A 149 -61.23 32.81 -44.50
N GLU A 150 -61.65 33.12 -43.27
CA GLU A 150 -60.74 33.45 -42.17
C GLU A 150 -60.07 32.17 -41.65
N ALA A 151 -60.82 31.07 -41.50
CA ALA A 151 -60.27 29.77 -41.14
C ALA A 151 -59.23 29.28 -42.18
N VAL A 152 -59.54 29.41 -43.48
CA VAL A 152 -58.59 29.03 -44.55
C VAL A 152 -57.34 29.91 -44.54
N LYS A 153 -57.48 31.21 -44.21
CA LYS A 153 -56.33 32.12 -44.07
C LYS A 153 -55.45 31.72 -42.89
N ALA A 154 -56.04 31.37 -41.75
CA ALA A 154 -55.30 30.93 -40.57
C ALA A 154 -54.54 29.61 -40.82
N ILE A 155 -55.14 28.65 -41.56
CA ILE A 155 -54.43 27.44 -42.01
C ILE A 155 -53.24 27.81 -42.91
N GLY A 156 -53.42 28.76 -43.83
CA GLY A 156 -52.35 29.24 -44.69
C GLY A 156 -51.18 29.86 -43.92
N GLU A 157 -51.47 30.73 -42.95
CA GLU A 157 -50.46 31.34 -42.07
C GLU A 157 -49.73 30.28 -41.23
N TYR A 158 -50.46 29.32 -40.67
CA TYR A 158 -49.88 28.20 -39.93
C TYR A 158 -48.95 27.32 -40.78
N LEU A 159 -49.36 27.00 -42.02
CA LEU A 159 -48.54 26.23 -42.94
C LEU A 159 -47.30 27.02 -43.43
N GLU A 160 -47.43 28.33 -43.64
CA GLU A 160 -46.28 29.19 -43.95
C GLU A 160 -45.28 29.25 -42.79
N GLU A 161 -45.75 29.41 -41.55
CA GLU A 161 -44.89 29.35 -40.35
C GLU A 161 -44.23 27.98 -40.20
N LYS A 162 -44.98 26.89 -40.42
CA LYS A 162 -44.45 25.52 -40.39
C LYS A 162 -43.40 25.29 -41.49
N GLU A 163 -43.59 25.85 -42.68
CA GLU A 163 -42.60 25.79 -43.76
C GLU A 163 -41.40 26.71 -43.53
N ILE A 164 -41.55 27.84 -42.82
CA ILE A 164 -40.43 28.68 -42.36
C ILE A 164 -39.61 27.93 -41.30
N ALA A 165 -40.26 27.29 -40.33
CA ALA A 165 -39.61 26.47 -39.31
C ALA A 165 -38.87 25.28 -39.94
N LYS A 166 -39.51 24.55 -40.87
CA LYS A 166 -38.84 23.50 -41.65
C LYS A 166 -37.70 24.05 -42.50
N LYS A 167 -37.78 25.27 -43.03
CA LYS A 167 -36.66 25.92 -43.74
C LYS A 167 -35.53 26.29 -42.80
N GLN A 168 -35.79 26.70 -41.56
CA GLN A 168 -34.76 26.91 -40.53
C GLN A 168 -34.07 25.58 -40.16
N GLU A 169 -34.83 24.50 -40.02
CA GLU A 169 -34.31 23.16 -39.74
C GLU A 169 -33.56 22.54 -40.96
N LYS A 170 -34.00 22.86 -42.18
CA LYS A 170 -33.27 22.51 -43.42
C LYS A 170 -32.06 23.40 -43.67
N VAL A 171 -32.06 24.63 -43.15
CA VAL A 171 -30.92 25.54 -43.13
C VAL A 171 -29.87 24.99 -42.16
N GLU A 172 -30.24 24.41 -41.02
CA GLU A 172 -29.30 23.67 -40.15
C GLU A 172 -28.71 22.40 -40.78
N THR A 173 -29.48 21.67 -41.61
CA THR A 173 -28.97 20.46 -42.30
C THR A 173 -28.35 20.69 -43.69
N SER A 174 -28.45 21.90 -44.26
CA SER A 174 -27.82 22.24 -45.56
C SER A 174 -26.86 23.43 -45.54
N ASN A 175 -26.76 24.16 -44.41
CA ASN A 175 -25.67 25.12 -44.17
C ASN A 175 -24.35 24.47 -43.74
N ALA A 176 -24.27 23.15 -43.62
CA ALA A 176 -23.00 22.42 -43.51
C ALA A 176 -22.11 22.50 -44.78
N SER A 177 -22.31 23.46 -45.70
CA SER A 177 -21.37 23.64 -46.81
C SER A 177 -21.19 25.04 -47.41
N LEU A 178 -21.97 26.08 -47.11
CA LEU A 178 -21.79 27.38 -47.80
C LEU A 178 -22.12 28.67 -47.01
N PHE A 179 -22.23 28.63 -45.68
CA PHE A 179 -22.00 29.81 -44.84
C PHE A 179 -21.04 29.39 -43.74
N GLU A 180 -19.87 30.03 -43.69
CA GLU A 180 -18.96 29.96 -42.55
C GLU A 180 -19.80 30.16 -41.28
N GLU A 181 -19.84 29.16 -40.40
CA GLU A 181 -20.08 29.44 -38.98
C GLU A 181 -19.19 30.62 -38.65
N ALA A 182 -19.77 31.69 -38.11
CA ALA A 182 -18.95 32.77 -37.57
C ALA A 182 -18.13 32.12 -36.45
N GLU A 183 -16.86 31.81 -36.76
CA GLU A 183 -15.92 31.28 -35.79
C GLU A 183 -15.86 32.28 -34.65
N ARG A 184 -16.50 31.92 -33.54
CA ARG A 184 -16.52 32.73 -32.32
C ARG A 184 -15.20 32.62 -31.56
N GLU A 185 -14.33 31.72 -31.99
CA GLU A 185 -13.00 31.54 -31.46
C GLU A 185 -12.05 31.05 -32.55
N ALA A 186 -10.76 31.29 -32.35
CA ALA A 186 -9.73 30.71 -33.19
C ALA A 186 -8.43 30.53 -32.40
N ALA A 187 -7.73 29.45 -32.73
CA ALA A 187 -6.39 29.17 -32.25
C ALA A 187 -5.38 29.12 -33.40
N TYR A 188 -4.18 29.63 -33.15
CA TYR A 188 -3.09 29.69 -34.12
C TYR A 188 -1.77 29.28 -33.49
N GLN A 189 -0.94 28.57 -34.24
CA GLN A 189 0.48 28.37 -33.95
C GLN A 189 1.32 29.29 -34.83
N ILE A 190 2.18 30.11 -34.21
CA ILE A 190 3.09 31.03 -34.89
C ILE A 190 4.32 30.24 -35.35
N GLU A 191 4.48 30.00 -36.65
CA GLU A 191 5.52 29.07 -37.16
C GLU A 191 6.96 29.54 -36.88
N THR A 192 7.19 30.85 -36.77
CA THR A 192 8.52 31.42 -36.55
C THR A 192 9.04 31.25 -35.12
N THR A 193 8.15 31.24 -34.13
CA THR A 193 8.50 31.19 -32.71
C THR A 193 8.02 29.91 -32.03
N GLY A 194 7.05 29.20 -32.61
CA GLY A 194 6.38 28.05 -32.00
C GLY A 194 5.35 28.40 -30.93
N GLN A 195 5.11 29.70 -30.67
CA GLN A 195 4.12 30.19 -29.72
C GLN A 195 2.69 29.92 -30.22
N PHE A 196 1.75 29.95 -29.28
CA PHE A 196 0.33 29.79 -29.58
C PHE A 196 -0.42 31.09 -29.31
N PHE A 197 -1.48 31.31 -30.06
CA PHE A 197 -2.36 32.46 -29.93
C PHE A 197 -3.81 31.97 -29.97
N PHE A 198 -4.57 32.28 -28.92
CA PHE A 198 -5.98 32.00 -28.80
C PHE A 198 -6.75 33.32 -28.75
N ILE A 199 -7.91 33.36 -29.41
CA ILE A 199 -8.82 34.51 -29.39
C ILE A 199 -10.27 34.01 -29.41
N GLN A 200 -11.13 34.62 -28.60
CA GLN A 200 -12.55 34.30 -28.51
C GLN A 200 -13.41 35.56 -28.40
N GLU A 201 -14.62 35.51 -28.96
CA GLU A 201 -15.63 36.55 -28.89
C GLU A 201 -16.33 36.55 -27.52
N THR A 202 -16.49 37.72 -26.93
CA THR A 202 -17.11 37.94 -25.62
C THR A 202 -18.13 39.08 -25.67
N GLU A 203 -18.83 39.35 -24.56
CA GLU A 203 -19.77 40.49 -24.46
C GLU A 203 -19.09 41.86 -24.48
N GLU A 204 -17.77 41.92 -24.27
CA GLU A 204 -16.99 43.17 -24.23
C GLU A 204 -15.95 43.28 -25.38
N GLY A 205 -16.00 42.40 -26.39
CA GLY A 205 -15.11 42.42 -27.54
C GLY A 205 -14.46 41.05 -27.75
N TYR A 206 -13.14 41.03 -27.92
CA TYR A 206 -12.39 39.78 -28.10
C TYR A 206 -11.41 39.55 -26.96
N ASP A 207 -11.57 38.46 -26.22
CA ASP A 207 -10.58 38.00 -25.24
C ASP A 207 -9.48 37.22 -25.97
N TYR A 208 -8.23 37.48 -25.64
CA TYR A 208 -7.08 36.89 -26.32
C TYR A 208 -5.99 36.48 -25.35
N THR A 209 -5.23 35.47 -25.74
CA THR A 209 -4.10 34.96 -24.95
C THR A 209 -2.99 34.46 -25.87
N PHE A 210 -1.76 34.86 -25.57
CA PHE A 210 -0.54 34.34 -26.16
C PHE A 210 0.11 33.37 -25.19
N TYR A 211 0.47 32.19 -25.69
CA TYR A 211 1.17 31.18 -24.93
C TYR A 211 2.55 30.90 -25.50
N ASP A 212 3.49 30.51 -24.64
CA ASP A 212 4.78 29.98 -25.06
C ASP A 212 4.68 28.52 -25.57
N GLN A 213 5.83 27.89 -25.83
CA GLN A 213 5.89 26.50 -26.30
C GLN A 213 5.51 25.47 -25.22
N GLU A 214 5.44 25.88 -23.95
CA GLU A 214 5.01 25.07 -22.81
C GLU A 214 3.58 25.42 -22.36
N PHE A 215 2.84 26.15 -23.19
CA PHE A 215 1.47 26.60 -22.91
C PHE A 215 1.35 27.53 -21.70
N GLN A 216 2.45 28.18 -21.30
CA GLN A 216 2.42 29.20 -20.26
C GLN A 216 2.00 30.54 -20.86
N GLU A 217 1.10 31.24 -20.19
CA GLU A 217 0.65 32.57 -20.61
C GLU A 217 1.82 33.56 -20.65
N LEU A 218 1.99 34.20 -21.81
CA LEU A 218 2.97 35.26 -22.03
C LEU A 218 2.32 36.64 -21.94
N ASP A 219 1.14 36.78 -22.54
CA ASP A 219 0.35 38.00 -22.56
C ASP A 219 -1.12 37.63 -22.80
N GLY A 220 -2.03 38.40 -22.21
CA GLY A 220 -3.46 38.17 -22.33
C GLY A 220 -4.26 39.42 -22.02
N GLY A 221 -5.44 39.54 -22.62
CA GLY A 221 -6.29 40.70 -22.39
C GLY A 221 -7.53 40.75 -23.26
N VAL A 222 -8.28 41.85 -23.13
CA VAL A 222 -9.51 42.09 -23.88
C VAL A 222 -9.28 43.18 -24.92
N TYR A 223 -9.52 42.84 -26.18
CA TYR A 223 -9.59 43.78 -27.29
C TYR A 223 -11.03 44.30 -27.43
N ASP A 224 -11.31 45.39 -26.72
CA ASP A 224 -12.63 46.04 -26.60
C ASP A 224 -13.05 46.73 -27.91
N THR A 225 -13.50 45.94 -28.88
CA THR A 225 -14.12 46.42 -30.11
C THR A 225 -14.95 45.33 -30.81
N PHE A 226 -16.12 45.74 -31.30
CA PHE A 226 -17.00 44.93 -32.17
C PHE A 226 -17.00 45.43 -33.62
N ASP A 227 -16.18 46.43 -33.93
CA ASP A 227 -16.18 47.10 -35.24
C ASP A 227 -15.42 46.29 -36.31
N VAL A 228 -14.78 45.19 -35.89
CA VAL A 228 -13.95 44.33 -36.73
C VAL A 228 -14.36 42.87 -36.56
N THR A 229 -14.10 42.05 -37.56
CA THR A 229 -14.29 40.59 -37.47
C THR A 229 -13.22 39.93 -36.58
N LEU A 230 -13.49 38.72 -36.07
CA LEU A 230 -12.53 37.95 -35.27
C LEU A 230 -11.18 37.77 -36.02
N GLN A 231 -11.21 37.51 -37.33
CA GLN A 231 -10.00 37.39 -38.14
C GLN A 231 -9.22 38.72 -38.26
N GLU A 232 -9.91 39.86 -38.31
CA GLU A 232 -9.29 41.18 -38.33
C GLU A 232 -8.70 41.56 -36.97
N ALA A 233 -9.38 41.21 -35.88
CA ALA A 233 -8.86 41.34 -34.51
C ALA A 233 -7.59 40.48 -34.34
N ALA A 234 -7.66 39.19 -34.68
CA ALA A 234 -6.53 38.27 -34.68
C ALA A 234 -5.32 38.80 -35.47
N LYS A 235 -5.55 39.30 -36.68
CA LYS A 235 -4.50 39.89 -37.53
C LYS A 235 -3.85 41.10 -36.88
N THR A 236 -4.63 41.94 -36.20
CA THR A 236 -4.14 43.16 -35.55
C THR A 236 -3.26 42.80 -34.35
N LEU A 237 -3.77 41.94 -33.46
CA LEU A 237 -3.05 41.46 -32.28
C LEU A 237 -1.75 40.73 -32.64
N LEU A 238 -1.79 39.83 -33.62
CA LEU A 238 -0.57 39.13 -34.09
C LEU A 238 0.48 40.10 -34.63
N LEU A 239 0.07 41.15 -35.36
CA LEU A 239 1.01 42.14 -35.91
C LEU A 239 1.67 42.98 -34.81
N GLU A 240 0.97 43.26 -33.72
CA GLU A 240 1.52 43.95 -32.55
C GLU A 240 2.61 43.11 -31.87
N GLU A 241 2.41 41.80 -31.79
CA GLU A 241 3.43 40.81 -31.35
C GLU A 241 4.49 40.49 -32.42
N GLY A 242 4.47 41.17 -33.57
CA GLY A 242 5.47 41.01 -34.62
C GLY A 242 5.31 39.76 -35.50
N ALA A 243 4.18 39.07 -35.42
CA ALA A 243 3.82 37.93 -36.25
C ALA A 243 2.81 38.33 -37.35
N ALA A 244 3.02 37.86 -38.58
CA ALA A 244 2.01 38.00 -39.63
C ALA A 244 1.04 36.81 -39.57
N LEU A 245 -0.27 37.04 -39.72
CA LEU A 245 -1.27 35.96 -39.80
C LEU A 245 -0.93 34.91 -40.89
N THR A 246 -0.28 35.32 -41.98
CA THR A 246 0.17 34.41 -43.05
C THR A 246 1.32 33.48 -42.64
N ALA A 247 2.01 33.78 -41.55
CA ALA A 247 3.05 32.95 -40.94
C ALA A 247 2.51 32.14 -39.75
N CYS A 248 1.19 32.09 -39.58
CA CYS A 248 0.53 31.35 -38.53
C CYS A 248 -0.23 30.18 -39.15
N ARG A 249 -0.10 29.00 -38.55
CA ARG A 249 -0.92 27.84 -38.87
C ARG A 249 -2.12 27.83 -37.94
N LYS A 250 -3.33 27.88 -38.51
CA LYS A 250 -4.54 27.70 -37.71
C LYS A 250 -4.57 26.28 -37.14
N ILE A 251 -4.91 26.17 -35.86
CA ILE A 251 -5.05 24.90 -35.14
C ILE A 251 -6.46 24.82 -34.55
N ASP A 252 -6.78 23.65 -34.04
CA ASP A 252 -8.05 23.39 -33.37
C ASP A 252 -8.06 24.06 -31.98
N SER A 253 -9.11 24.82 -31.69
CA SER A 253 -9.22 25.62 -30.45
C SER A 253 -9.40 24.75 -29.22
N GLU A 254 -10.26 23.72 -29.31
CA GLU A 254 -10.53 22.76 -28.24
C GLU A 254 -9.24 22.01 -27.88
N MET A 255 -8.50 21.52 -28.89
CA MET A 255 -7.21 20.88 -28.66
C MET A 255 -6.17 21.79 -28.00
N LEU A 256 -6.15 23.09 -28.33
CA LEU A 256 -5.24 24.04 -27.68
C LEU A 256 -5.62 24.21 -26.20
N GLN A 257 -6.90 24.39 -25.91
CA GLN A 257 -7.38 24.57 -24.54
C GLN A 257 -7.10 23.32 -23.68
N GLU A 258 -7.37 22.12 -24.18
CA GLU A 258 -7.00 20.87 -23.50
C GLU A 258 -5.49 20.78 -23.21
N GLN A 259 -4.65 21.24 -24.16
CA GLN A 259 -3.20 21.26 -23.96
C GLN A 259 -2.75 22.28 -22.92
N VAL A 260 -3.40 23.44 -22.87
CA VAL A 260 -3.15 24.49 -21.87
C VAL A 260 -3.52 23.97 -20.48
N GLU A 261 -4.74 23.45 -20.31
CA GLU A 261 -5.20 22.91 -19.03
C GLU A 261 -4.30 21.78 -18.53
N ARG A 262 -3.95 20.83 -19.41
CA ARG A 262 -3.02 19.75 -19.06
C ARG A 262 -1.63 20.27 -18.67
N ALA A 263 -1.13 21.30 -19.36
CA ALA A 263 0.20 21.83 -19.11
C ALA A 263 0.34 22.53 -17.74
N GLU A 264 -0.76 22.93 -17.10
CA GLU A 264 -0.74 23.50 -15.76
C GLU A 264 -0.19 22.54 -14.70
N TYR A 265 -0.55 21.25 -14.79
CA TYR A 265 -0.09 20.21 -13.86
C TYR A 265 0.93 19.25 -14.50
N PHE A 266 0.89 19.07 -15.81
CA PHE A 266 1.80 18.20 -16.56
C PHE A 266 2.52 18.98 -17.68
N PRO A 267 3.63 19.69 -17.37
CA PRO A 267 4.31 20.56 -18.32
C PRO A 267 4.69 19.86 -19.62
N GLN A 268 4.60 20.59 -20.74
CA GLN A 268 4.76 20.03 -22.08
C GLN A 268 6.09 19.29 -22.26
N LYS A 269 7.21 19.84 -21.75
CA LYS A 269 8.51 19.16 -21.82
C LYS A 269 8.53 17.81 -21.11
N SER A 270 7.94 17.73 -19.92
CA SER A 270 7.82 16.49 -19.16
C SER A 270 6.91 15.49 -19.87
N TYR A 271 5.79 15.97 -20.42
CA TYR A 271 4.89 15.12 -21.21
C TYR A 271 5.58 14.53 -22.44
N GLU A 272 6.28 15.34 -23.23
CA GLU A 272 7.05 14.87 -24.39
C GLU A 272 8.17 13.91 -23.99
N ALA A 273 8.87 14.18 -22.88
CA ALA A 273 9.94 13.32 -22.39
C ALA A 273 9.41 11.94 -21.94
N LEU A 274 8.24 11.91 -21.30
CA LEU A 274 7.63 10.69 -20.76
C LEU A 274 6.69 9.99 -21.74
N LYS A 275 6.34 10.62 -22.86
CA LYS A 275 5.49 10.06 -23.91
C LYS A 275 5.89 8.64 -24.34
N PRO A 276 7.18 8.31 -24.53
CA PRO A 276 7.59 6.94 -24.84
C PRO A 276 7.19 5.91 -23.77
N LEU A 277 7.12 6.30 -22.49
CA LEU A 277 6.68 5.41 -21.41
C LEU A 277 5.16 5.25 -21.38
N MET A 278 4.41 6.32 -21.65
CA MET A 278 2.95 6.29 -21.73
C MET A 278 2.47 5.44 -22.91
N GLU A 279 3.16 5.52 -24.05
CA GLU A 279 2.87 4.72 -25.26
C GLU A 279 3.46 3.30 -25.22
N SER A 280 4.29 2.95 -24.22
CA SER A 280 4.92 1.62 -24.19
C SER A 280 3.91 0.50 -23.90
N GLU A 281 4.21 -0.72 -24.31
CA GLU A 281 3.43 -1.91 -23.92
C GLU A 281 3.87 -2.48 -22.55
N GLU A 282 4.88 -1.87 -21.92
CA GLU A 282 5.38 -2.32 -20.63
C GLU A 282 4.37 -1.98 -19.52
N ASN A 283 4.07 -3.00 -18.71
CA ASN A 283 3.15 -2.88 -17.57
C ASN A 283 3.72 -2.01 -16.45
N ASN A 284 5.05 -2.01 -16.30
CA ASN A 284 5.74 -1.32 -15.23
C ASN A 284 6.71 -0.34 -15.85
N VAL A 285 6.68 0.91 -15.39
CA VAL A 285 7.53 1.99 -15.89
C VAL A 285 8.04 2.82 -14.72
N ALA A 286 9.12 3.56 -14.94
CA ALA A 286 9.65 4.48 -13.95
C ALA A 286 10.13 5.76 -14.62
N PHE A 287 10.16 6.84 -13.85
CA PHE A 287 10.75 8.09 -14.27
C PHE A 287 11.36 8.83 -13.08
N GLN A 288 12.27 9.74 -13.40
CA GLN A 288 12.89 10.62 -12.43
C GLN A 288 12.23 12.01 -12.53
N SER A 289 11.86 12.58 -11.40
CA SER A 289 11.52 14.00 -11.28
C SER A 289 12.62 14.74 -10.53
N GLY A 290 12.59 16.06 -10.51
CA GLY A 290 13.52 16.83 -9.68
C GLY A 290 13.42 16.52 -8.17
N TYR A 291 12.27 16.01 -7.72
CA TYR A 291 12.03 15.63 -6.31
C TYR A 291 12.58 14.25 -5.95
N GLY A 292 12.67 13.35 -6.94
CA GLY A 292 13.16 11.99 -6.73
C GLY A 292 12.72 11.06 -7.86
N TYR A 293 12.16 9.91 -7.51
CA TYR A 293 11.82 8.86 -8.48
C TYR A 293 10.37 8.43 -8.33
N VAL A 294 9.73 8.12 -9.44
CA VAL A 294 8.37 7.61 -9.49
C VAL A 294 8.39 6.26 -10.18
N MET A 295 7.73 5.29 -9.55
CA MET A 295 7.53 3.95 -10.07
C MET A 295 6.03 3.72 -10.28
N LEU A 296 5.66 3.28 -11.47
CA LEU A 296 4.29 2.90 -11.79
C LEU A 296 4.24 1.41 -12.13
N GLN A 297 3.38 0.67 -11.46
CA GLN A 297 3.18 -0.75 -11.66
C GLN A 297 1.72 -1.04 -12.03
N LYS A 298 1.51 -1.83 -13.09
CA LYS A 298 0.16 -2.31 -13.42
C LYS A 298 -0.16 -3.59 -12.64
N ILE A 299 -1.18 -3.55 -11.81
CA ILE A 299 -1.67 -4.68 -11.01
C ILE A 299 -3.03 -5.17 -11.54
N SER A 300 -3.63 -6.18 -10.93
CA SER A 300 -4.92 -6.77 -11.37
C SER A 300 -6.08 -5.79 -11.25
N GLU A 301 -6.01 -4.92 -10.26
CA GLU A 301 -7.06 -3.99 -9.85
C GLU A 301 -6.87 -2.58 -10.47
N GLY A 302 -5.74 -2.33 -11.15
CA GLY A 302 -5.45 -1.04 -11.77
C GLY A 302 -3.96 -0.72 -11.82
N TYR A 303 -3.58 0.46 -11.33
CA TYR A 303 -2.19 0.93 -11.30
C TYR A 303 -1.79 1.37 -9.90
N GLU A 304 -0.57 1.05 -9.50
CA GLU A 304 0.03 1.51 -8.26
C GLU A 304 1.21 2.42 -8.57
N CYS A 305 1.17 3.62 -8.01
CA CYS A 305 2.24 4.61 -8.06
C CYS A 305 2.97 4.61 -6.72
N ILE A 306 4.31 4.59 -6.77
CA ILE A 306 5.16 4.71 -5.59
C ILE A 306 6.20 5.79 -5.85
N ILE A 307 6.37 6.71 -4.89
CA ILE A 307 7.22 7.88 -4.98
C ILE A 307 8.37 7.75 -3.99
N TYR A 308 9.59 7.96 -4.47
CA TYR A 308 10.82 7.90 -3.71
C TYR A 308 11.54 9.25 -3.70
N ASP A 309 12.21 9.56 -2.59
CA ASP A 309 13.19 10.65 -2.54
C ASP A 309 14.48 10.30 -3.31
N GLN A 310 15.40 11.26 -3.42
CA GLN A 310 16.71 11.04 -4.06
C GLN A 310 17.59 9.99 -3.37
N ALA A 311 17.28 9.61 -2.14
CA ALA A 311 17.96 8.57 -1.38
C ALA A 311 17.21 7.21 -1.45
N PHE A 312 16.25 7.08 -2.37
CA PHE A 312 15.43 5.89 -2.56
C PHE A 312 14.62 5.50 -1.32
N ARG A 313 14.16 6.49 -0.56
CA ARG A 313 13.20 6.27 0.53
C ARG A 313 11.80 6.49 -0.03
N GLU A 314 10.91 5.54 0.21
CA GLU A 314 9.51 5.72 -0.11
C GLU A 314 8.95 6.88 0.72
N ILE A 315 8.38 7.87 0.05
CA ILE A 315 7.83 9.09 0.66
C ILE A 315 6.34 9.24 0.39
N GLY A 316 5.83 8.59 -0.66
CA GLY A 316 4.43 8.67 -1.06
C GLY A 316 4.09 7.62 -2.10
N GLY A 317 2.85 7.64 -2.56
CA GLY A 317 2.32 6.67 -3.49
C GLY A 317 0.80 6.61 -3.41
N GLN A 318 0.19 6.14 -4.49
CA GLN A 318 -1.25 6.11 -4.64
C GLN A 318 -1.67 4.93 -5.51
N PHE A 319 -2.82 4.36 -5.14
CA PHE A 319 -3.44 3.27 -5.87
C PHE A 319 -4.61 3.80 -6.71
N TYR A 320 -4.59 3.48 -8.00
CA TYR A 320 -5.54 3.90 -9.00
C TYR A 320 -6.38 2.70 -9.45
N GLU A 321 -7.60 2.60 -8.91
CA GLU A 321 -8.58 1.52 -9.14
C GLU A 321 -9.26 1.59 -10.51
N ASN A 322 -8.47 1.64 -11.59
CA ASN A 322 -9.01 1.65 -12.96
C ASN A 322 -8.15 0.81 -13.92
N ILE A 323 -8.61 -0.42 -14.15
CA ILE A 323 -7.92 -1.41 -15.01
C ILE A 323 -7.94 -1.00 -16.49
N THR A 324 -8.95 -0.21 -16.88
CA THR A 324 -9.17 0.24 -18.26
C THR A 324 -8.52 1.57 -18.60
N ALA A 325 -8.02 2.30 -17.59
CA ALA A 325 -7.33 3.57 -17.81
C ALA A 325 -6.11 3.38 -18.71
N SER A 326 -5.90 4.34 -19.62
CA SER A 326 -4.66 4.40 -20.37
C SER A 326 -3.52 4.85 -19.45
N LYS A 327 -2.26 4.54 -19.80
CA LYS A 327 -1.13 5.07 -19.02
C LYS A 327 -1.04 6.59 -19.09
N GLU A 328 -1.52 7.20 -20.16
CA GLU A 328 -1.58 8.66 -20.27
C GLU A 328 -2.55 9.27 -19.25
N ASP A 329 -3.73 8.67 -19.07
CA ASP A 329 -4.69 9.09 -18.04
C ASP A 329 -4.08 8.96 -16.65
N VAL A 330 -3.42 7.83 -16.37
CA VAL A 330 -2.78 7.56 -15.07
C VAL A 330 -1.65 8.54 -14.81
N PHE A 331 -0.79 8.82 -15.80
CA PHE A 331 0.27 9.83 -15.65
C PHE A 331 -0.34 11.21 -15.41
N SER A 332 -1.36 11.60 -16.17
CA SER A 332 -2.02 12.89 -16.01
C SER A 332 -2.58 13.05 -14.59
N GLN A 333 -3.23 12.01 -14.06
CA GLN A 333 -3.76 11.99 -12.70
C GLN A 333 -2.63 12.07 -11.65
N ILE A 334 -1.55 11.30 -11.80
CA ILE A 334 -0.39 11.36 -10.89
C ILE A 334 0.18 12.78 -10.86
N PHE A 335 0.33 13.44 -12.01
CA PHE A 335 0.88 14.79 -12.07
C PHE A 335 -0.06 15.82 -11.44
N GLN A 336 -1.37 15.66 -11.63
CA GLN A 336 -2.39 16.53 -11.07
C GLN A 336 -2.47 16.42 -9.54
N GLU A 337 -2.38 15.21 -8.98
CA GLU A 337 -2.59 14.95 -7.56
C GLU A 337 -1.30 15.08 -6.72
N GLU A 338 -0.15 14.64 -7.25
CA GLU A 338 1.11 14.56 -6.49
C GLU A 338 2.00 15.80 -6.67
N GLY A 339 1.68 16.71 -7.59
CA GLY A 339 2.45 17.94 -7.83
C GLY A 339 3.89 17.69 -8.32
N ILE A 340 4.19 16.49 -8.81
CA ILE A 340 5.53 16.11 -9.25
C ILE A 340 5.97 16.80 -10.55
N GLY A 341 5.02 17.42 -11.26
CA GLY A 341 5.23 18.08 -12.55
C GLY A 341 5.94 19.42 -12.51
N GLU A 342 6.04 20.07 -11.35
CA GLU A 342 6.69 21.38 -11.23
C GLU A 342 8.18 21.37 -11.64
N LEU A 343 8.83 20.21 -11.50
CA LEU A 343 10.23 20.02 -11.89
C LEU A 343 10.33 19.14 -13.13
N PRO A 344 11.39 19.32 -13.94
CA PRO A 344 11.61 18.51 -15.13
C PRO A 344 11.62 17.02 -14.82
N CYS A 345 10.94 16.24 -15.65
CA CYS A 345 10.89 14.80 -15.56
C CYS A 345 11.56 14.12 -16.76
N GLU A 346 12.25 13.01 -16.50
CA GLU A 346 12.93 12.21 -17.54
C GLU A 346 12.66 10.71 -17.32
N PRO A 347 12.55 9.91 -18.41
CA PRO A 347 12.40 8.47 -18.29
C PRO A 347 13.53 7.84 -17.48
N PHE A 348 13.18 6.85 -16.65
CA PHE A 348 14.14 6.11 -15.85
C PHE A 348 13.89 4.61 -15.97
N SER A 349 14.96 3.81 -15.89
CA SER A 349 14.81 2.35 -15.99
C SER A 349 14.11 1.79 -14.76
N TYR A 350 12.96 1.14 -14.96
CA TYR A 350 12.21 0.47 -13.89
C TYR A 350 13.09 -0.53 -13.13
N GLU A 351 13.86 -1.35 -13.85
CA GLU A 351 14.74 -2.35 -13.24
C GLU A 351 15.90 -1.73 -12.45
N GLU A 352 16.46 -0.61 -12.92
CA GLU A 352 17.52 0.08 -12.19
C GLU A 352 16.98 0.75 -10.92
N LEU A 353 15.76 1.33 -10.98
CA LEU A 353 15.13 1.95 -9.82
C LEU A 353 14.81 0.89 -8.76
N LYS A 354 14.16 -0.20 -9.17
CA LYS A 354 13.86 -1.34 -8.32
C LYS A 354 15.11 -1.88 -7.61
N LYS A 355 16.19 -2.09 -8.35
CA LYS A 355 17.47 -2.53 -7.76
C LYS A 355 18.00 -1.52 -6.75
N SER A 356 17.96 -0.23 -7.06
CA SER A 356 18.49 0.84 -6.22
C SER A 356 17.71 1.00 -4.91
N VAL A 357 16.38 0.89 -4.97
CA VAL A 357 15.52 0.92 -3.77
C VAL A 357 15.82 -0.29 -2.88
N ILE A 358 15.81 -1.51 -3.43
CA ILE A 358 16.09 -2.73 -2.65
C ILE A 358 17.49 -2.66 -1.99
N GLU A 359 18.51 -2.20 -2.73
CA GLU A 359 19.86 -2.05 -2.19
C GLU A 359 19.93 -0.94 -1.10
N GLY A 360 19.24 0.17 -1.32
CA GLY A 360 19.14 1.27 -0.36
C GLY A 360 18.47 0.86 0.95
N GLU A 361 17.37 0.11 0.88
CA GLU A 361 16.68 -0.44 2.04
C GLU A 361 17.53 -1.44 2.81
N LYS A 362 18.16 -2.37 2.09
CA LYS A 362 19.06 -3.35 2.71
C LYS A 362 20.20 -2.65 3.44
N LYS A 363 20.76 -1.60 2.83
CA LYS A 363 21.80 -0.78 3.44
C LYS A 363 21.31 -0.08 4.71
N ARG A 364 20.15 0.60 4.67
CA ARG A 364 19.55 1.28 5.83
C ARG A 364 19.29 0.32 6.98
N LEU A 365 18.70 -0.84 6.70
CA LEU A 365 18.50 -1.90 7.68
C LEU A 365 19.84 -2.36 8.28
N TYR A 366 20.89 -2.47 7.47
CA TYR A 366 22.25 -2.83 7.90
C TYR A 366 23.02 -1.69 8.58
N GLU A 367 22.52 -0.46 8.52
CA GLU A 367 23.03 0.68 9.29
C GLU A 367 22.23 0.89 10.58
N GLY A 368 21.20 0.06 10.82
CA GLY A 368 20.36 0.07 12.01
C GLY A 368 19.11 0.94 11.89
N GLU A 369 18.83 1.50 10.71
CA GLU A 369 17.61 2.25 10.45
C GLU A 369 16.44 1.30 10.23
N LEU A 370 15.48 1.30 11.16
CA LEU A 370 14.24 0.53 11.08
C LEU A 370 13.20 1.32 10.27
N THR A 371 13.31 1.30 8.94
CA THR A 371 12.30 1.86 8.03
C THR A 371 11.25 0.81 7.67
N PRO A 372 10.07 1.14 7.11
CA PRO A 372 9.28 0.15 6.38
C PRO A 372 10.08 -0.44 5.21
N THR A 373 9.72 -1.65 4.77
CA THR A 373 10.07 -2.11 3.41
C THR A 373 9.17 -1.42 2.41
N SER A 374 9.65 -1.22 1.19
CA SER A 374 8.88 -0.57 0.14
C SER A 374 7.87 -1.53 -0.48
N GLN A 375 6.81 -0.95 -1.04
CA GLN A 375 5.74 -1.64 -1.76
C GLN A 375 6.18 -2.16 -3.15
N ILE A 376 7.48 -2.16 -3.46
CA ILE A 376 7.98 -2.62 -4.75
C ILE A 376 7.69 -4.10 -4.97
N GLY A 377 7.07 -4.37 -6.11
CA GLY A 377 7.07 -5.70 -6.69
C GLY A 377 5.89 -6.54 -6.27
N ILE A 378 4.68 -5.98 -6.22
CA ILE A 378 3.41 -6.71 -6.02
C ILE A 378 3.29 -7.99 -6.87
N ARG A 379 3.99 -8.06 -8.02
CA ARG A 379 4.13 -9.28 -8.85
C ARG A 379 5.29 -10.22 -8.53
N GLU A 380 6.43 -9.74 -8.02
CA GLU A 380 7.43 -10.63 -7.38
C GLU A 380 6.84 -11.25 -6.09
N GLU A 381 5.87 -10.56 -5.53
CA GLU A 381 5.00 -10.98 -4.46
C GLU A 381 3.83 -11.86 -4.93
N GLU A 382 3.85 -12.43 -6.14
CA GLU A 382 3.09 -13.67 -6.38
C GLU A 382 3.43 -14.72 -5.31
N LEU A 383 4.69 -14.72 -4.82
CA LEU A 383 5.12 -15.48 -3.66
C LEU A 383 4.39 -15.11 -2.36
N LEU A 384 3.82 -13.90 -2.28
CA LEU A 384 3.00 -13.38 -1.19
C LEU A 384 1.51 -13.23 -1.56
N HIS A 385 1.09 -13.80 -2.70
CA HIS A 385 -0.28 -13.71 -3.24
C HIS A 385 -0.77 -12.27 -3.52
N GLY A 386 0.12 -11.39 -3.99
CA GLY A 386 -0.22 -10.02 -4.36
C GLY A 386 -0.22 -9.03 -3.19
N GLU A 387 0.36 -9.43 -2.05
CA GLU A 387 0.51 -8.57 -0.87
C GLU A 387 1.89 -7.97 -0.75
N SER A 388 1.95 -6.65 -0.49
CA SER A 388 3.20 -5.93 -0.26
C SER A 388 3.90 -6.35 1.03
N ARG A 389 5.23 -6.46 1.00
CA ARG A 389 6.03 -6.67 2.22
C ARG A 389 5.71 -5.61 3.26
N GLN A 390 5.51 -4.36 2.83
CA GLN A 390 5.09 -3.28 3.70
C GLN A 390 3.75 -3.59 4.37
N ASN A 391 2.73 -3.94 3.59
CA ASN A 391 1.40 -4.24 4.11
C ASN A 391 1.43 -5.41 5.09
N VAL A 392 2.22 -6.45 4.78
CA VAL A 392 2.42 -7.60 5.67
C VAL A 392 3.09 -7.17 6.98
N GLU A 393 4.17 -6.38 6.91
CA GLU A 393 4.93 -5.91 8.07
C GLU A 393 4.06 -5.01 8.97
N GLU A 394 3.33 -4.07 8.39
CA GLU A 394 2.41 -3.19 9.11
C GLU A 394 1.25 -3.97 9.74
N SER A 395 0.65 -4.89 8.99
CA SER A 395 -0.43 -5.75 9.50
C SER A 395 0.04 -6.61 10.67
N VAL A 396 1.27 -7.14 10.62
CA VAL A 396 1.86 -7.93 11.72
C VAL A 396 2.12 -7.05 12.96
N LEU A 397 2.59 -5.82 12.78
CA LEU A 397 2.77 -4.88 13.89
C LEU A 397 1.43 -4.55 14.56
N CYS A 398 0.41 -4.20 13.78
CA CYS A 398 -0.94 -3.93 14.28
C CYS A 398 -1.54 -5.14 15.00
N TYR A 399 -1.41 -6.33 14.40
CA TYR A 399 -1.88 -7.57 15.01
C TYR A 399 -1.18 -7.86 16.35
N ALA A 400 0.14 -7.78 16.38
CA ALA A 400 0.91 -8.04 17.59
C ALA A 400 0.60 -7.02 18.71
N GLN A 401 0.36 -5.76 18.35
CA GLN A 401 -0.03 -4.72 19.29
C GLN A 401 -1.39 -5.05 19.92
N ALA A 402 -2.38 -5.45 19.11
CA ALA A 402 -3.71 -5.82 19.60
C ALA A 402 -3.66 -7.04 20.55
N GLU A 403 -2.89 -8.07 20.22
CA GLU A 403 -2.72 -9.26 21.07
C GLU A 403 -2.05 -8.93 22.42
N LEU A 404 -1.07 -8.01 22.42
CA LEU A 404 -0.44 -7.53 23.65
C LEU A 404 -1.45 -6.78 24.53
N GLU A 405 -2.26 -5.90 23.95
CA GLU A 405 -3.29 -5.15 24.66
C GLU A 405 -4.35 -6.06 25.27
N GLU A 406 -4.84 -7.04 24.51
CA GLU A 406 -5.82 -8.02 24.98
C GLU A 406 -5.28 -8.88 26.14
N ALA A 407 -4.00 -9.26 26.06
CA ALA A 407 -3.32 -10.00 27.11
C ALA A 407 -2.87 -9.14 28.31
N GLY A 408 -3.05 -7.81 28.26
CA GLY A 408 -2.75 -6.88 29.34
C GLY A 408 -1.27 -6.49 29.46
N TYR A 409 -0.51 -6.57 28.38
CA TYR A 409 0.89 -6.14 28.32
C TYR A 409 1.01 -4.69 27.84
N GLU A 410 1.08 -3.74 28.77
CA GLU A 410 1.19 -2.30 28.45
C GLU A 410 2.65 -1.80 28.34
N GLU A 411 3.64 -2.56 28.85
CA GLU A 411 5.05 -2.15 28.91
C GLU A 411 5.91 -2.69 27.74
N ILE A 412 5.32 -3.45 26.82
CA ILE A 412 6.03 -4.01 25.66
C ILE A 412 6.02 -2.99 24.52
N THR A 413 7.19 -2.71 23.95
CA THR A 413 7.32 -1.83 22.78
C THR A 413 7.73 -2.64 21.56
N LEU A 414 6.86 -2.65 20.55
CA LEU A 414 7.19 -3.18 19.22
C LEU A 414 8.11 -2.19 18.49
N LEU A 415 9.14 -2.70 17.85
CA LEU A 415 10.17 -1.89 17.19
C LEU A 415 10.03 -1.90 15.67
N ALA A 416 9.94 -3.08 15.07
CA ALA A 416 9.76 -3.28 13.63
C ALA A 416 9.45 -4.74 13.31
N ALA A 417 8.82 -4.97 12.16
CA ALA A 417 8.63 -6.29 11.57
C ALA A 417 9.39 -6.42 10.24
N ARG A 418 9.80 -7.64 9.87
CA ARG A 418 10.37 -7.93 8.55
C ARG A 418 9.90 -9.24 7.97
N VAL A 419 9.41 -9.21 6.73
CA VAL A 419 9.19 -10.42 5.93
C VAL A 419 10.54 -11.05 5.60
N TYR A 420 10.67 -12.35 5.83
CA TYR A 420 11.87 -13.11 5.48
C TYR A 420 11.50 -14.57 5.16
N GLY A 421 12.49 -15.41 4.92
CA GLY A 421 12.28 -16.85 4.79
C GLY A 421 12.07 -17.32 3.35
N SER A 422 11.43 -18.48 3.19
CA SER A 422 11.42 -19.19 1.89
C SER A 422 10.65 -18.43 0.80
N ARG A 423 9.59 -17.70 1.18
CA ARG A 423 8.77 -16.89 0.27
C ARG A 423 9.44 -15.61 -0.23
N THR A 424 10.62 -15.25 0.27
CA THR A 424 11.43 -14.15 -0.32
C THR A 424 12.39 -14.64 -1.40
N ARG A 425 12.39 -15.96 -1.71
CA ARG A 425 13.32 -16.60 -2.65
C ARG A 425 12.56 -17.53 -3.58
N GLU A 426 12.46 -17.16 -4.86
CA GLU A 426 11.84 -17.98 -5.91
C GLU A 426 12.38 -19.42 -5.90
N THR A 427 13.68 -19.58 -5.66
CA THR A 427 14.28 -20.90 -5.71
C THR A 427 14.00 -21.75 -4.49
N LEU A 428 13.57 -21.21 -3.35
CA LEU A 428 13.29 -21.97 -2.11
C LEU A 428 11.81 -22.21 -1.84
N TYR A 429 10.96 -21.27 -2.25
CA TYR A 429 9.52 -21.26 -2.01
C TYR A 429 8.80 -22.53 -2.53
N ARG A 430 7.70 -22.87 -1.83
CA ARG A 430 6.67 -23.84 -2.23
C ARG A 430 5.28 -23.25 -2.00
N GLU A 431 4.29 -23.63 -2.81
CA GLU A 431 2.91 -23.12 -2.69
C GLU A 431 2.30 -23.28 -1.30
N ASP A 432 2.66 -24.34 -0.56
CA ASP A 432 2.18 -24.63 0.79
C ASP A 432 3.02 -24.00 1.92
N SER A 433 4.06 -23.23 1.58
CA SER A 433 4.94 -22.60 2.58
C SER A 433 4.16 -21.57 3.40
N ASP A 434 4.51 -21.42 4.67
CA ASP A 434 4.12 -20.28 5.48
C ASP A 434 4.84 -19.00 5.03
N LEU A 435 4.31 -17.86 5.47
CA LEU A 435 4.94 -16.56 5.35
C LEU A 435 5.61 -16.20 6.67
N ASP A 436 6.95 -16.23 6.69
CA ASP A 436 7.73 -15.92 7.89
C ASP A 436 7.91 -14.42 8.05
N VAL A 437 7.58 -13.92 9.25
CA VAL A 437 7.81 -12.53 9.65
C VAL A 437 8.54 -12.51 10.98
N VAL A 438 9.67 -11.81 11.05
CA VAL A 438 10.36 -11.58 12.32
C VAL A 438 9.85 -10.28 12.92
N LEU A 439 9.52 -10.29 14.21
CA LEU A 439 8.99 -9.15 14.94
C LEU A 439 9.96 -8.76 16.05
N SER A 440 10.58 -7.59 15.96
CA SER A 440 11.49 -7.09 17.00
C SER A 440 10.75 -6.28 18.05
N TYR A 441 11.03 -6.53 19.32
CA TYR A 441 10.43 -5.83 20.46
C TYR A 441 11.43 -5.62 21.61
N THR A 442 11.03 -4.82 22.59
CA THR A 442 11.71 -4.65 23.89
C THR A 442 10.67 -4.64 25.01
N GLY A 443 11.01 -5.20 26.17
CA GLY A 443 10.11 -5.30 27.32
C GLY A 443 10.09 -6.68 27.98
N ASP A 444 9.32 -6.81 29.07
CA ASP A 444 9.29 -7.99 29.95
C ASP A 444 8.28 -9.06 29.51
N ILE A 445 8.50 -9.64 28.33
CA ILE A 445 7.83 -10.87 27.89
C ILE A 445 8.85 -11.82 27.29
N ARG A 446 8.77 -13.11 27.63
CA ARG A 446 9.66 -14.12 27.04
C ARG A 446 9.26 -14.39 25.59
N GLU A 447 10.23 -14.49 24.70
CA GLU A 447 10.01 -14.73 23.26
C GLU A 447 9.12 -15.96 22.98
N ASP A 448 9.25 -17.05 23.76
CA ASP A 448 8.43 -18.25 23.59
C ASP A 448 6.98 -18.04 24.06
N ALA A 449 6.78 -17.25 25.12
CA ALA A 449 5.46 -16.84 25.57
C ALA A 449 4.80 -15.91 24.54
N PHE A 450 5.55 -14.95 24.00
CA PHE A 450 5.04 -14.04 22.98
C PHE A 450 4.73 -14.77 21.67
N PHE A 451 5.59 -15.72 21.27
CA PHE A 451 5.32 -16.57 20.11
C PHE A 451 4.01 -17.36 20.28
N ASN A 452 3.80 -17.98 21.44
CA ASN A 452 2.56 -18.72 21.69
C ASN A 452 1.33 -17.80 21.69
N LEU A 453 1.44 -16.60 22.24
CA LEU A 453 0.37 -15.59 22.22
C LEU A 453 -0.03 -15.26 20.77
N LEU A 454 0.95 -14.92 19.93
CA LEU A 454 0.71 -14.56 18.51
C LEU A 454 0.17 -15.72 17.66
N GLN A 455 0.31 -16.96 18.12
CA GLN A 455 -0.13 -18.16 17.40
C GLN A 455 -1.47 -18.71 17.87
N GLU A 456 -2.02 -18.19 18.98
CA GLU A 456 -3.28 -18.68 19.55
C GLU A 456 -4.46 -18.48 18.59
N ASN A 457 -4.55 -17.29 17.98
CA ASN A 457 -5.60 -16.95 17.02
C ASN A 457 -5.20 -17.23 15.56
N GLY A 458 -3.90 -17.28 15.27
CA GLY A 458 -3.34 -17.63 13.96
C GLY A 458 -3.66 -16.62 12.85
N MET A 459 -2.70 -15.74 12.55
CA MET A 459 -2.87 -14.69 11.54
C MET A 459 -2.81 -15.22 10.10
N ARG A 460 -3.65 -14.65 9.21
CA ARG A 460 -3.60 -14.87 7.77
C ARG A 460 -3.76 -13.56 6.99
N ILE A 461 -2.99 -13.40 5.92
CA ILE A 461 -3.12 -12.31 4.93
C ILE A 461 -3.12 -12.95 3.53
N ALA A 462 -4.02 -12.53 2.63
CA ALA A 462 -4.22 -13.13 1.30
C ALA A 462 -4.30 -14.69 1.30
N GLY A 463 -4.91 -15.26 2.35
CA GLY A 463 -5.01 -16.70 2.55
C GLY A 463 -3.73 -17.40 3.04
N LEU A 464 -2.58 -16.73 3.04
CA LEU A 464 -1.31 -17.23 3.56
C LEU A 464 -1.34 -17.30 5.08
N LYS A 465 -0.81 -18.39 5.64
CA LYS A 465 -0.58 -18.49 7.07
C LYS A 465 0.70 -17.74 7.41
N ILE A 466 0.61 -16.80 8.34
CA ILE A 466 1.77 -16.04 8.79
C ILE A 466 2.37 -16.71 10.03
N VAL A 467 3.69 -16.87 10.03
CA VAL A 467 4.46 -17.30 11.19
C VAL A 467 5.25 -16.10 11.70
N ILE A 468 4.82 -15.58 12.84
CA ILE A 468 5.45 -14.42 13.48
C ILE A 468 6.48 -14.93 14.49
N ASN A 469 7.75 -14.60 14.27
CA ASN A 469 8.88 -14.98 15.11
C ASN A 469 9.33 -13.76 15.93
N PRO A 470 8.88 -13.61 17.19
CA PRO A 470 9.25 -12.47 18.01
C PRO A 470 10.68 -12.60 18.54
N ILE A 471 11.45 -11.51 18.45
CA ILE A 471 12.82 -11.40 18.95
C ILE A 471 12.96 -10.18 19.86
N SER A 472 13.54 -10.40 21.02
CA SER A 472 13.78 -9.35 22.01
C SER A 472 15.17 -8.72 21.83
N LEU A 473 15.27 -7.40 22.01
CA LEU A 473 16.57 -6.71 22.06
C LEU A 473 17.48 -7.27 23.16
N GLU A 474 16.88 -7.71 24.27
CA GLU A 474 17.56 -8.14 25.49
C GLU A 474 18.19 -9.54 25.34
N LYS A 475 17.58 -10.44 24.56
CA LYS A 475 18.03 -11.83 24.41
C LYS A 475 18.61 -12.14 23.04
N THR A 476 17.88 -11.82 21.97
CA THR A 476 18.26 -12.20 20.59
C THR A 476 19.10 -11.14 19.91
N GLY A 477 18.93 -9.88 20.31
CA GLY A 477 19.65 -8.73 19.78
C GLY A 477 18.83 -7.96 18.74
N THR A 478 19.51 -7.20 17.89
CA THR A 478 18.84 -6.30 16.94
C THR A 478 18.25 -7.06 15.75
N LEU A 479 17.17 -6.51 15.19
CA LEU A 479 16.55 -7.01 13.96
C LEU A 479 17.55 -7.14 12.80
N GLN A 480 18.43 -6.14 12.66
CA GLN A 480 19.50 -6.13 11.68
C GLN A 480 20.37 -7.39 11.75
N GLU A 481 20.87 -7.72 12.95
CA GLU A 481 21.77 -8.86 13.13
C GLU A 481 21.06 -10.18 12.88
N TYR A 482 19.78 -10.26 13.25
CA TYR A 482 18.95 -11.42 12.97
C TYR A 482 18.76 -11.62 11.46
N ILE A 483 18.32 -10.59 10.74
CA ILE A 483 18.10 -10.64 9.28
C ILE A 483 19.40 -10.98 8.56
N LYS A 484 20.54 -10.43 8.97
CA LYS A 484 21.84 -10.77 8.38
C LYS A 484 22.17 -12.26 8.50
N ARG A 485 21.90 -12.87 9.65
CA ARG A 485 22.11 -14.32 9.86
C ARG A 485 21.10 -15.16 9.07
N ALA A 486 19.85 -14.72 9.01
CA ALA A 486 18.79 -15.40 8.27
C ALA A 486 19.06 -15.39 6.75
N GLU A 487 19.46 -14.25 6.20
CA GLU A 487 19.81 -14.12 4.78
C GLU A 487 21.01 -15.00 4.40
N GLN A 488 22.05 -15.04 5.23
CA GLN A 488 23.19 -15.95 5.03
C GLN A 488 22.75 -17.42 4.96
N TYR A 489 21.84 -17.81 5.86
CA TYR A 489 21.28 -19.17 5.85
C TYR A 489 20.46 -19.45 4.58
N LEU A 490 19.68 -18.49 4.10
CA LEU A 490 18.91 -18.64 2.84
C LEU A 490 19.85 -18.74 1.64
N ASP A 491 20.90 -17.91 1.56
CA ASP A 491 21.89 -17.94 0.49
C ASP A 491 22.59 -19.30 0.42
N GLU A 492 22.94 -19.89 1.57
CA GLU A 492 23.49 -21.25 1.66
C GLU A 492 22.50 -22.30 1.13
N LYS A 493 21.21 -22.18 1.49
CA LYS A 493 20.16 -23.10 1.03
C LYS A 493 19.87 -22.99 -0.47
N GLU A 494 19.94 -21.78 -1.04
CA GLU A 494 19.81 -21.57 -2.49
C GLU A 494 20.99 -22.20 -3.24
N ALA A 495 22.22 -22.00 -2.75
CA ALA A 495 23.42 -22.61 -3.33
C ALA A 495 23.37 -24.15 -3.27
N GLU A 496 22.90 -24.72 -2.17
CA GLU A 496 22.64 -26.17 -2.02
C GLU A 496 21.66 -26.68 -3.08
N LYS A 497 20.53 -25.97 -3.28
CA LYS A 497 19.46 -26.40 -4.20
C LYS A 497 19.85 -26.23 -5.67
N GLN A 498 20.66 -25.23 -6.01
CA GLN A 498 21.14 -24.97 -7.37
C GLN A 498 22.37 -25.82 -7.76
N GLY A 499 22.88 -26.67 -6.87
CA GLY A 499 23.99 -27.57 -7.15
C GLY A 499 25.33 -26.85 -7.40
N GLN A 500 25.42 -25.56 -7.05
CA GLN A 500 26.64 -24.76 -7.16
C GLN A 500 27.35 -24.74 -5.80
N ILE A 501 27.93 -25.87 -5.39
CA ILE A 501 29.20 -26.06 -4.66
C ILE A 501 29.39 -27.57 -4.39
N PRO A 502 30.61 -28.13 -4.55
CA PRO A 502 30.91 -29.51 -4.14
C PRO A 502 30.95 -29.66 -2.61
N GLN A 503 30.13 -30.59 -2.09
CA GLN A 503 30.15 -31.25 -0.76
C GLN A 503 30.14 -30.38 0.52
N GLU A 504 29.09 -30.61 1.34
CA GLU A 504 29.06 -30.53 2.82
C GLU A 504 29.78 -29.35 3.49
N THR A 505 29.05 -28.25 3.75
CA THR A 505 29.36 -27.42 4.93
C THR A 505 28.97 -28.19 6.19
N LEU A 506 29.92 -29.00 6.66
CA LEU A 506 29.99 -29.39 8.06
C LEU A 506 29.85 -28.11 8.92
N GLN A 507 28.69 -27.91 9.58
CA GLN A 507 28.80 -27.43 10.95
C GLN A 507 29.75 -28.42 11.62
N GLU A 508 30.89 -27.96 12.13
CA GLU A 508 31.74 -28.84 12.93
C GLU A 508 30.82 -29.47 13.98
N PRO A 509 30.68 -30.80 14.01
CA PRO A 509 29.73 -31.42 14.90
C PRO A 509 30.12 -31.03 16.33
N ARG A 510 29.16 -30.51 17.09
CA ARG A 510 29.37 -30.05 18.46
C ARG A 510 28.52 -30.87 19.42
N ILE A 511 29.11 -31.23 20.55
CA ILE A 511 28.44 -31.94 21.63
C ILE A 511 28.48 -31.08 22.88
N SER A 512 27.32 -30.86 23.51
CA SER A 512 27.20 -30.25 24.83
C SER A 512 26.61 -31.25 25.81
N PHE A 513 26.78 -31.00 27.11
CA PHE A 513 26.33 -31.89 28.18
C PHE A 513 25.36 -31.19 29.13
N TYR A 514 24.55 -31.99 29.81
CA TYR A 514 23.70 -31.54 30.90
C TYR A 514 23.79 -32.48 32.10
N ALA A 515 23.50 -31.97 33.29
CA ALA A 515 23.39 -32.74 34.52
C ALA A 515 22.03 -32.51 35.16
N ALA A 516 21.33 -33.59 35.50
CA ALA A 516 19.96 -33.54 36.02
C ALA A 516 19.80 -34.37 37.29
N GLU A 517 18.92 -33.91 38.18
CA GLU A 517 18.49 -34.64 39.39
C GLU A 517 17.64 -35.87 39.04
N CYS A 518 16.93 -35.84 37.91
CA CYS A 518 16.10 -36.94 37.43
C CYS A 518 16.26 -37.13 35.91
N MET A 519 16.86 -38.25 35.47
CA MET A 519 17.02 -38.52 34.03
C MET A 519 15.71 -38.89 33.32
N GLU A 520 14.68 -39.33 34.05
CA GLU A 520 13.37 -39.65 33.49
C GLU A 520 12.56 -38.39 33.17
N PHE A 521 12.71 -37.35 33.99
CA PHE A 521 12.11 -36.03 33.81
C PHE A 521 13.16 -34.95 34.13
N PRO A 522 14.09 -34.65 33.20
CA PRO A 522 15.23 -33.75 33.46
C PRO A 522 14.84 -32.36 33.98
N SER A 523 13.67 -31.87 33.59
CA SER A 523 13.10 -30.58 34.02
C SER A 523 12.49 -30.59 35.43
N MET A 524 12.32 -31.76 36.07
CA MET A 524 11.74 -31.90 37.40
C MET A 524 12.86 -32.04 38.45
N GLY A 525 13.43 -30.92 38.88
CA GLY A 525 14.48 -30.84 39.91
C GLY A 525 15.63 -29.92 39.51
N GLU A 526 16.80 -30.11 40.11
CA GLU A 526 18.00 -29.39 39.66
C GLU A 526 18.45 -29.84 38.26
N TYR A 527 18.57 -28.89 37.34
CA TYR A 527 18.94 -29.09 35.95
C TYR A 527 19.98 -28.06 35.52
N TYR A 528 21.05 -28.52 34.87
CA TYR A 528 22.14 -27.68 34.37
C TYR A 528 22.49 -28.08 32.94
N GLU A 529 22.39 -27.16 31.98
CA GLU A 529 22.62 -27.41 30.55
C GLU A 529 23.80 -26.60 29.97
N ASN A 530 24.14 -26.87 28.71
CA ASN A 530 25.22 -26.21 27.96
C ASN A 530 26.61 -26.33 28.62
N LEU A 531 26.88 -27.50 29.22
CA LEU A 531 28.11 -27.78 29.95
C LEU A 531 29.15 -28.49 29.07
N THR A 532 30.42 -28.36 29.44
CA THR A 532 31.46 -29.35 29.08
C THR A 532 31.28 -30.65 29.89
N LEU A 533 31.93 -31.74 29.47
CA LEU A 533 31.82 -33.03 30.16
C LEU A 533 32.35 -32.93 31.60
N GLU A 534 33.43 -32.20 31.81
CA GLU A 534 34.04 -31.98 33.13
C GLU A 534 33.10 -31.20 34.05
N GLU A 535 32.48 -30.13 33.55
CA GLU A 535 31.50 -29.32 34.29
C GLU A 535 30.24 -30.14 34.61
N ALA A 536 29.75 -30.95 33.67
CA ALA A 536 28.60 -31.83 33.90
C ALA A 536 28.89 -32.86 34.99
N VAL A 537 30.11 -33.43 35.02
CA VAL A 537 30.55 -34.34 36.09
C VAL A 537 30.66 -33.62 37.44
N GLU A 538 31.07 -32.35 37.46
CA GLU A 538 31.12 -31.55 38.68
C GLU A 538 29.72 -31.26 39.22
N LYS A 539 28.80 -30.80 38.35
CA LYS A 539 27.40 -30.56 38.70
C LYS A 539 26.70 -31.84 39.18
N TYR A 540 26.91 -32.96 38.50
CA TYR A 540 26.40 -34.27 38.91
C TYR A 540 26.80 -34.68 40.35
N LYS A 541 27.99 -34.27 40.81
CA LYS A 541 28.45 -34.53 42.19
C LYS A 541 27.80 -33.61 43.22
N MET A 542 27.53 -32.36 42.83
CA MET A 542 26.90 -31.39 43.72
C MET A 542 25.44 -31.75 44.04
N ILE A 543 24.77 -32.49 43.14
CA ILE A 543 23.42 -33.01 43.36
C ILE A 543 23.43 -33.99 44.55
N PRO A 544 22.74 -33.67 45.68
CA PRO A 544 22.77 -34.48 46.90
C PRO A 544 22.26 -35.92 46.67
N ALA A 545 22.95 -36.91 47.24
CA ALA A 545 22.65 -38.33 47.05
C ALA A 545 21.48 -38.85 47.91
N ASP A 546 20.99 -38.04 48.83
CA ASP A 546 19.94 -38.31 49.80
C ASP A 546 18.52 -37.95 49.31
N ARG A 547 18.39 -37.37 48.12
CA ARG A 547 17.10 -37.09 47.48
C ARG A 547 16.58 -38.34 46.76
N ILE A 548 15.46 -38.89 47.24
CA ILE A 548 14.98 -40.26 46.93
C ILE A 548 14.18 -40.33 45.61
N HIS A 549 13.81 -39.20 45.02
CA HIS A 549 12.75 -39.15 43.99
C HIS A 549 13.23 -38.99 42.53
N GLY A 550 14.54 -38.96 42.27
CA GLY A 550 15.09 -38.88 40.92
C GLY A 550 16.36 -39.71 40.76
N ILE A 551 16.49 -40.41 39.62
CA ILE A 551 17.77 -41.04 39.24
C ILE A 551 18.62 -39.94 38.60
N LYS A 552 19.56 -39.39 39.37
CA LYS A 552 20.46 -38.36 38.84
C LYS A 552 21.39 -38.91 37.77
N GLY A 553 21.75 -38.06 36.81
CA GLY A 553 22.59 -38.47 35.70
C GLY A 553 23.16 -37.31 34.90
N ILE A 554 23.82 -37.69 33.80
CA ILE A 554 24.44 -36.81 32.83
C ILE A 554 23.87 -37.20 31.46
N GLY A 555 23.50 -36.22 30.65
CA GLY A 555 23.16 -36.44 29.26
C GLY A 555 23.95 -35.53 28.32
N PHE A 556 23.75 -35.73 27.03
CA PHE A 556 24.39 -34.97 25.96
C PHE A 556 23.36 -34.46 24.95
N CYS A 557 23.73 -33.40 24.24
CA CYS A 557 23.03 -32.91 23.06
C CYS A 557 24.03 -32.86 21.91
N LEU A 558 23.75 -33.61 20.84
CA LEU A 558 24.58 -33.65 19.64
C LEU A 558 24.00 -32.71 18.59
N LYS A 559 24.79 -31.72 18.18
CA LYS A 559 24.47 -30.77 17.11
C LYS A 559 25.41 -31.04 15.95
N ASP A 560 25.00 -31.93 15.07
CA ASP A 560 25.75 -32.37 13.88
C ASP A 560 24.94 -32.26 12.58
N GLY A 561 23.83 -31.50 12.61
CA GLY A 561 22.92 -31.34 11.48
C GLY A 561 22.01 -32.54 11.20
N SER A 562 22.06 -33.59 12.02
CA SER A 562 21.17 -34.75 11.88
C SER A 562 19.78 -34.51 12.48
N ILE A 563 18.85 -35.43 12.17
CA ILE A 563 17.52 -35.49 12.79
C ILE A 563 17.57 -35.85 14.29
N TYR A 564 18.73 -36.26 14.81
CA TYR A 564 18.95 -36.64 16.21
C TYR A 564 19.34 -35.41 17.05
N ASN A 565 18.53 -34.37 16.97
CA ASN A 565 18.70 -33.13 17.72
C ASN A 565 17.82 -33.17 18.99
N GLY A 566 18.44 -33.14 20.16
CA GLY A 566 17.74 -33.21 21.44
C GLY A 566 18.63 -33.74 22.57
N GLU A 567 18.04 -33.82 23.76
CA GLU A 567 18.69 -34.37 24.95
C GLU A 567 18.68 -35.90 24.92
N TYR A 568 19.84 -36.51 25.16
CA TYR A 568 19.96 -37.96 25.27
C TYR A 568 20.78 -38.37 26.48
N GLU A 569 20.45 -39.50 27.08
CA GLU A 569 21.11 -39.99 28.29
C GLU A 569 22.52 -40.51 27.99
N LEU A 570 23.53 -40.01 28.72
CA LEU A 570 24.90 -40.51 28.69
C LEU A 570 25.16 -41.48 29.84
N MET A 571 24.67 -41.13 31.03
CA MET A 571 24.88 -41.87 32.26
C MET A 571 23.72 -41.66 33.23
N SER A 572 23.20 -42.75 33.77
CA SER A 572 22.12 -42.74 34.77
C SER A 572 22.51 -43.52 36.00
N GLY A 573 22.33 -42.94 37.19
CA GLY A 573 22.62 -43.61 38.45
C GLY A 573 24.09 -44.07 38.59
N GLY A 574 25.02 -43.37 37.93
CA GLY A 574 26.45 -43.69 37.93
C GLY A 574 26.87 -44.83 36.99
N LYS A 575 25.97 -45.30 36.12
CA LYS A 575 26.28 -46.28 35.06
C LYS A 575 26.11 -45.62 33.69
N ILE A 576 27.08 -45.84 32.81
CA ILE A 576 27.02 -45.31 31.44
C ILE A 576 25.98 -46.11 30.66
N SER A 577 25.11 -45.40 29.97
CA SER A 577 23.95 -45.96 29.27
C SER A 577 24.32 -46.48 27.88
N LYS A 578 25.42 -47.26 27.82
CA LYS A 578 26.01 -47.79 26.58
C LYS A 578 25.00 -48.58 25.75
N ASP A 579 24.22 -49.45 26.38
CA ASP A 579 23.23 -50.27 25.69
C ASP A 579 22.14 -49.41 25.04
N LEU A 580 21.76 -48.27 25.63
CA LEU A 580 20.77 -47.35 25.05
C LEU A 580 21.36 -46.55 23.89
N ILE A 581 22.59 -46.06 24.04
CA ILE A 581 23.31 -45.33 22.99
C ILE A 581 23.54 -46.23 21.76
N ASP A 582 23.90 -47.49 21.96
CA ASP A 582 24.16 -48.46 20.89
C ASP A 582 22.88 -48.87 20.11
N LEU A 583 21.68 -48.64 20.67
CA LEU A 583 20.40 -48.86 19.97
C LEU A 583 20.12 -47.80 18.91
N VAL A 584 20.78 -46.64 18.99
CA VAL A 584 20.69 -45.58 17.98
C VAL A 584 21.94 -45.64 17.10
N PRO A 585 21.84 -46.16 15.85
CA PRO A 585 23.01 -46.34 14.99
C PRO A 585 23.84 -45.06 14.82
N HIS A 586 23.15 -43.90 14.76
CA HIS A 586 23.78 -42.59 14.63
C HIS A 586 24.69 -42.22 15.82
N TYR A 587 24.26 -42.46 17.05
CA TYR A 587 25.07 -42.20 18.24
C TYR A 587 26.16 -43.24 18.45
N LYS A 588 25.91 -44.49 18.06
CA LYS A 588 26.89 -45.57 18.06
C LYS A 588 28.08 -45.26 17.16
N GLU A 589 27.83 -44.69 16.00
CA GLU A 589 28.85 -44.39 14.99
C GLU A 589 29.47 -42.98 15.16
N SER A 590 28.88 -42.11 15.98
CA SER A 590 29.36 -40.74 16.21
C SER A 590 30.69 -40.69 17.00
N PRO A 591 31.77 -40.15 16.42
CA PRO A 591 33.06 -40.03 17.10
C PRO A 591 33.01 -39.19 18.38
N LEU A 592 32.14 -38.18 18.42
CA LEU A 592 32.00 -37.28 19.58
C LEU A 592 31.30 -37.98 20.75
N VAL A 593 30.24 -38.75 20.47
CA VAL A 593 29.52 -39.52 21.50
C VAL A 593 30.39 -40.65 22.02
N GLN A 594 31.08 -41.37 21.14
CA GLN A 594 32.02 -42.42 21.55
C GLN A 594 33.19 -41.87 22.37
N LYS A 595 33.71 -40.69 21.99
CA LYS A 595 34.73 -39.99 22.78
C LYS A 595 34.19 -39.56 24.14
N ALA A 596 32.98 -39.01 24.21
CA ALA A 596 32.34 -38.63 25.47
C ALA A 596 32.16 -39.81 26.43
N MET A 597 31.76 -40.98 25.90
CA MET A 597 31.66 -42.22 26.68
C MET A 597 33.03 -42.66 27.21
N GLN A 598 34.06 -42.68 26.37
CA GLN A 598 35.42 -43.05 26.79
C GLN A 598 36.02 -42.07 27.80
N ASP A 599 35.81 -40.78 27.60
CA ASP A 599 36.29 -39.73 28.50
C ASP A 599 35.58 -39.83 29.85
N LEU A 600 34.26 -40.10 29.86
CA LEU A 600 33.50 -40.33 31.09
C LEU A 600 33.93 -41.63 31.80
N GLU A 601 34.13 -42.73 31.07
CA GLU A 601 34.68 -43.99 31.61
C GLU A 601 36.04 -43.75 32.27
N ARG A 602 36.93 -42.99 31.63
CA ARG A 602 38.24 -42.61 32.17
C ARG A 602 38.10 -41.78 33.44
N ILE A 603 37.24 -40.76 33.45
CA ILE A 603 36.99 -39.90 34.62
C ILE A 603 36.42 -40.69 35.80
N LEU A 604 35.56 -41.68 35.54
CA LEU A 604 35.01 -42.57 36.57
C LEU A 604 36.06 -43.58 37.07
N ALA A 605 36.89 -44.12 36.18
CA ALA A 605 37.93 -45.10 36.51
C ALA A 605 39.13 -44.49 37.25
N GLU A 606 39.57 -43.28 36.87
CA GLU A 606 40.60 -42.54 37.59
C GLU A 606 40.17 -42.26 39.04
N LYS A 607 38.90 -41.91 39.25
CA LYS A 607 38.34 -41.70 40.59
C LYS A 607 38.13 -42.99 41.38
N GLN A 608 37.79 -44.11 40.73
CA GLN A 608 37.83 -45.41 41.40
C GLN A 608 39.25 -45.77 41.83
N ARG A 609 40.29 -45.44 41.04
CA ARG A 609 41.69 -45.63 41.43
C ARG A 609 42.13 -44.68 42.54
N GLU A 610 41.68 -43.43 42.56
CA GLU A 610 41.96 -42.49 43.66
C GLU A 610 41.30 -42.95 44.97
N ASN A 611 40.02 -43.35 44.92
CA ASN A 611 39.30 -43.90 46.08
C ASN A 611 39.89 -45.25 46.55
N THR A 612 40.32 -46.10 45.62
CA THR A 612 40.96 -47.40 45.95
C THR A 612 42.40 -47.20 46.44
N ALA A 613 43.13 -46.19 45.95
CA ALA A 613 44.49 -45.85 46.40
C ALA A 613 44.49 -45.15 47.77
N GLU A 614 43.43 -44.45 48.14
CA GLU A 614 43.21 -43.98 49.52
C GLU A 614 42.81 -45.11 50.47
N GLN A 615 42.01 -46.09 50.01
CA GLN A 615 41.63 -47.26 50.81
C GLN A 615 42.76 -48.31 50.95
N THR A 616 43.59 -48.54 49.92
CA THR A 616 44.74 -49.47 50.00
C THR A 616 45.96 -48.88 50.71
N LYS A 617 45.98 -47.57 51.01
CA LYS A 617 46.98 -46.95 51.90
C LYS A 617 46.66 -47.12 53.38
N ALA A 618 45.49 -47.65 53.76
CA ALA A 618 45.06 -47.76 55.15
C ALA A 618 45.32 -49.14 55.80
N GLU A 619 45.66 -50.20 55.06
CA GLU A 619 45.89 -51.53 55.64
C GLU A 619 47.20 -52.17 55.14
N GLY A 620 48.28 -52.03 55.92
CA GLY A 620 49.55 -52.72 55.64
C GLY A 620 50.80 -52.07 56.24
N THR A 621 50.93 -52.15 57.57
CA THR A 621 52.12 -51.71 58.32
C THR A 621 53.42 -52.44 57.89
N MET A 622 54.47 -51.66 57.55
CA MET A 622 55.75 -51.54 58.30
C MET A 622 57.02 -51.51 57.39
N GLY A 623 57.74 -50.37 57.35
CA GLY A 623 59.20 -50.36 57.13
C GLY A 623 59.84 -49.25 56.27
N ARG A 624 60.32 -48.15 56.92
CA ARG A 624 61.52 -47.28 56.65
C ARG A 624 61.84 -46.82 55.20
N LYS A 625 62.16 -45.57 54.85
CA LYS A 625 62.65 -44.34 55.54
C LYS A 625 62.38 -43.13 54.61
N VAL A 626 61.93 -42.01 55.17
CA VAL A 626 61.81 -40.70 54.50
C VAL A 626 63.13 -39.93 54.63
N SER A 627 63.58 -39.24 53.57
CA SER A 627 64.53 -38.13 53.72
C SER A 627 63.74 -36.86 54.07
N VAL A 628 63.52 -36.68 55.38
CA VAL A 628 62.83 -35.54 56.02
C VAL A 628 63.60 -34.21 55.82
N LEU A 629 64.82 -34.26 55.26
CA LEU A 629 65.70 -33.10 55.07
C LEU A 629 65.37 -32.23 53.85
N LYS A 630 64.71 -32.76 52.80
CA LYS A 630 64.37 -31.98 51.60
C LYS A 630 63.09 -31.15 51.80
N ALA A 631 62.06 -31.78 52.35
CA ALA A 631 60.77 -31.14 52.65
C ALA A 631 60.86 -30.09 53.77
N LEU A 632 61.74 -30.26 54.77
CA LEU A 632 61.97 -29.24 55.80
C LEU A 632 62.77 -28.04 55.30
N LYS A 633 63.61 -28.18 54.27
CA LYS A 633 64.41 -27.07 53.71
C LYS A 633 63.55 -26.15 52.85
N GLU A 634 62.72 -26.74 51.98
CA GLU A 634 61.78 -26.00 51.12
C GLU A 634 60.70 -25.29 51.94
N ARG A 635 60.18 -25.92 53.01
CA ARG A 635 59.20 -25.30 53.92
C ARG A 635 59.79 -24.16 54.75
N LYS A 636 61.08 -24.22 55.11
CA LYS A 636 61.76 -23.16 55.89
C LYS A 636 62.16 -21.96 55.03
N GLU A 637 62.44 -22.15 53.74
CA GLU A 637 62.66 -21.05 52.78
C GLU A 637 61.37 -20.33 52.40
N LEU A 638 60.25 -21.06 52.27
CA LEU A 638 58.94 -20.47 52.02
C LEU A 638 58.44 -19.64 53.21
N LEU A 639 58.63 -20.13 54.45
CA LEU A 639 58.27 -19.38 55.66
C LEU A 639 59.11 -18.09 55.82
N LYS A 640 60.42 -18.13 55.53
CA LYS A 640 61.26 -16.91 55.54
C LYS A 640 60.88 -15.89 54.45
N LYS A 641 60.35 -16.33 53.31
CA LYS A 641 59.86 -15.44 52.24
C LYS A 641 58.49 -14.83 52.59
N GLN A 642 57.66 -15.54 53.35
CA GLN A 642 56.39 -15.02 53.88
C GLN A 642 56.61 -14.00 54.99
N GLU A 643 57.48 -14.28 55.98
CA GLU A 643 57.78 -13.34 57.08
C GLU A 643 58.37 -12.01 56.58
N LYS A 644 59.25 -12.03 55.56
CA LYS A 644 59.78 -10.79 54.94
C LYS A 644 58.74 -9.99 54.15
N LYS A 645 57.73 -10.65 53.57
CA LYS A 645 56.63 -9.97 52.85
C LYS A 645 55.65 -9.33 53.83
N GLU A 646 55.42 -9.96 54.97
CA GLU A 646 54.54 -9.45 56.02
C GLU A 646 55.19 -8.30 56.80
N GLU A 647 56.49 -8.33 57.08
CA GLU A 647 57.21 -7.19 57.69
C GLU A 647 57.20 -5.94 56.78
N MET A 648 57.45 -6.06 55.47
CA MET A 648 57.39 -4.89 54.57
C MET A 648 55.98 -4.32 54.36
N SER A 649 54.95 -5.16 54.48
CA SER A 649 53.55 -4.74 54.44
C SER A 649 53.16 -3.96 55.71
N HIS A 650 53.70 -4.38 56.86
CA HIS A 650 53.40 -3.76 58.15
C HIS A 650 54.10 -2.41 58.37
N THR A 651 55.27 -2.18 57.75
CA THR A 651 55.99 -0.89 57.79
C THR A 651 55.34 0.15 56.87
N ARG A 652 54.84 -0.26 55.68
CA ARG A 652 54.15 0.66 54.74
C ARG A 652 52.78 1.14 55.21
N LYS A 653 52.08 0.36 56.04
CA LYS A 653 50.80 0.79 56.64
C LYS A 653 50.96 1.74 57.83
N LYS A 654 52.13 1.81 58.48
CA LYS A 654 52.39 2.73 59.60
C LYS A 654 52.94 4.11 59.18
N GLU A 655 53.36 4.28 57.94
CA GLU A 655 53.79 5.58 57.37
C GLU A 655 52.67 6.32 56.62
N ALA A 656 51.46 5.75 56.53
CA ALA A 656 50.30 6.38 55.88
C ALA A 656 49.22 6.89 56.86
N GLU A 657 49.43 6.74 58.17
CA GLU A 657 48.54 7.23 59.24
C GLU A 657 49.28 8.13 60.27
N LEU A 658 50.33 8.81 59.81
CA LEU A 658 51.03 9.93 60.47
C LEU A 658 51.26 11.01 59.42
#